data_AF-A0A962NG05-F1
#
_entry.id   AF-A0A962NG05-F1
#
_cell.length_a   1.000
_cell.length_b   1.000
_cell.length_c   1.000
_cell.angle_alpha   90.00
_cell.angle_beta   90.00
_cell.angle_gamma   90.00
#
_symmetry.space_group_name_H-M   'P 1'
#
loop_
_entity.id
_entity.type
_entity.pdbx_description
1 polymer ?
#
loop_
_entity_poly.entity_id
_entity_poly.type
_entity_poly.pdbx_seq_one_letter_code
_entity_poly.pdbx_strand_id
1 'polypeptide(L)'
;DLKPANVLVTEVDGQSLPKIIDFGIARATGLDQPGQAGGTPNYISPEQAGGSELDPRSDVFALAAMLRELLSGQRLRPWVDDTSLSTAQIFARIAAESAVDAVPPLDLPLPRSRSHELDAILRRALASDPAERYEDAHALADDLQRWLSHQPVQALPATLAYRWRCALRRHRLAAAVVALVLLLVLGFSWQLHAQYRQTQTERDTAEQMVAVLLDTFTAADPVEFPGGSVSARALLSGAAERIQRRNLTPQTRVRVLSALGGVQQNLELYDDARQSIQLALQDAENVPEAQRDALELLLSRIDMDAGEFDRANEALQVLLQRHGDLRDALWLEAELQRADLALLQGDPALAGQLLESTRLPARQSDRPDLRRDWHLQQARLATELGDNAAALEDYRAALSESERLWGAEDLRTLTVLNDLAVVTSRAGQHEQAIELLQRVATLTEAAWGSDSAGLATVYGNIGATWMRANRPDEAEHWHRRAANIFEKRLGEASLHTGTEYNNLAAALEAQGRATEALPWFDRALDSLSQALGADHLRVGVTLHNQAKARLALGEVDQAEALLARSGDILRPILGEDHPRWQVWRVTRAQADLQSGRVATALAVLSELLPALEQSLGPEQRDSQRARRLLAWAQAAQGECEQSRLTLALLGDADRRSVQTRIDALCGS
;
A
#
# COMPACT_ATOMS: atom_id res chain seq x y z
N ASP A 1 69.61 -37.93 -41.71
CA ASP A 1 69.01 -36.95 -42.65
C ASP A 1 67.52 -36.79 -42.36
N LEU A 2 67.19 -36.21 -41.19
CA LEU A 2 65.79 -36.03 -40.78
C LEU A 2 65.20 -34.80 -41.49
N LYS A 3 64.12 -35.01 -42.24
CA LYS A 3 63.39 -33.97 -43.00
C LYS A 3 61.95 -34.43 -43.26
N PRO A 4 61.00 -33.51 -43.55
CA PRO A 4 59.60 -33.86 -43.79
C PRO A 4 59.41 -34.97 -44.82
N ALA A 5 60.16 -34.96 -45.93
CA ALA A 5 60.07 -35.95 -47.00
C ALA A 5 60.45 -37.39 -46.55
N ASN A 6 61.17 -37.54 -45.44
CA ASN A 6 61.63 -38.82 -44.91
C ASN A 6 60.76 -39.34 -43.75
N VAL A 7 59.67 -38.62 -43.42
CA VAL A 7 58.71 -38.99 -42.38
C VAL A 7 57.34 -39.24 -43.02
N LEU A 8 56.89 -40.49 -42.98
CA LEU A 8 55.56 -40.87 -43.44
C LEU A 8 54.62 -40.98 -42.25
N VAL A 9 53.53 -40.23 -42.26
CA VAL A 9 52.48 -40.36 -41.24
C VAL A 9 51.43 -41.36 -41.72
N THR A 10 51.33 -42.49 -41.04
CA THR A 10 50.31 -43.52 -41.32
C THR A 10 49.26 -43.50 -40.21
N GLU A 11 47.99 -43.66 -40.56
CA GLU A 11 46.92 -43.76 -39.57
C GLU A 11 46.75 -45.22 -39.15
N VAL A 12 46.86 -45.50 -37.84
CA VAL A 12 46.63 -46.82 -37.25
C VAL A 12 45.64 -46.61 -36.11
N ASP A 13 44.48 -47.28 -36.18
CA ASP A 13 43.41 -47.20 -35.18
C ASP A 13 42.95 -45.76 -34.85
N GLY A 14 42.89 -44.89 -35.86
CA GLY A 14 42.49 -43.48 -35.72
C GLY A 14 43.55 -42.58 -35.07
N GLN A 15 44.78 -43.08 -34.88
CA GLN A 15 45.92 -42.30 -34.40
C GLN A 15 46.94 -42.11 -35.52
N SER A 16 47.38 -40.87 -35.71
CA SER A 16 48.45 -40.53 -36.65
C SER A 16 49.79 -41.02 -36.09
N LEU A 17 50.35 -42.07 -36.70
CA LEU A 17 51.63 -42.67 -36.32
C LEU A 17 52.72 -42.27 -37.33
N PRO A 18 53.67 -41.40 -36.95
CA PRO A 18 54.80 -41.06 -37.81
C PRO A 18 55.80 -42.24 -37.88
N LYS A 19 56.24 -42.58 -39.10
CA LYS A 19 57.25 -43.59 -39.39
C LYS A 19 58.37 -42.95 -40.20
N ILE A 20 59.62 -43.24 -39.84
CA ILE A 20 60.78 -42.85 -40.64
C ILE A 20 60.91 -43.86 -41.79
N ILE A 21 60.86 -43.37 -43.03
CA ILE A 21 60.82 -44.23 -44.23
C ILE A 21 62.15 -44.28 -44.98
N ASP A 22 63.03 -43.34 -44.71
CA ASP A 22 64.36 -43.28 -45.31
C ASP A 22 65.40 -43.16 -44.20
N PHE A 23 66.18 -44.23 -44.05
CA PHE A 23 67.29 -44.33 -43.10
C PHE A 23 68.63 -43.92 -43.74
N GLY A 24 68.60 -43.11 -44.82
CA GLY A 24 69.73 -42.63 -45.60
C GLY A 24 71.02 -42.50 -44.78
N ILE A 25 71.98 -43.38 -45.12
CA ILE A 25 73.28 -43.64 -44.49
C ILE A 25 73.34 -43.21 -43.02
N ALA A 26 72.91 -44.10 -42.13
CA ALA A 26 73.42 -44.12 -40.76
C ALA A 26 74.96 -44.16 -40.83
N ARG A 27 75.62 -43.00 -40.71
CA ARG A 27 77.06 -42.95 -40.40
C ARG A 27 77.21 -43.44 -38.96
N ALA A 28 77.13 -44.75 -38.79
CA ALA A 28 77.67 -45.41 -37.63
C ALA A 28 79.16 -45.05 -37.58
N THR A 29 79.49 -44.21 -36.59
CA THR A 29 80.81 -44.09 -35.97
C THR A 29 81.96 -44.75 -36.72
N GLY A 30 82.70 -43.94 -37.47
CA GLY A 30 84.00 -44.29 -38.03
C GLY A 30 83.96 -45.08 -39.33
N LEU A 31 84.00 -44.36 -40.47
CA LEU A 31 85.00 -44.51 -41.54
C LEU A 31 84.60 -43.69 -42.79
N ASP A 32 85.62 -43.01 -43.32
CA ASP A 32 85.85 -42.45 -44.67
C ASP A 32 85.41 -41.02 -45.09
N GLN A 33 86.48 -40.29 -45.47
CA GLN A 33 86.69 -38.97 -46.11
C GLN A 33 86.40 -37.68 -45.31
N PRO A 34 87.44 -36.98 -44.81
CA PRO A 34 87.31 -35.64 -44.25
C PRO A 34 87.03 -34.63 -45.37
N GLY A 35 85.90 -33.91 -45.28
CA GLY A 35 85.61 -32.76 -46.14
C GLY A 35 84.35 -32.84 -47.03
N GLN A 36 83.59 -33.94 -47.04
CA GLN A 36 82.26 -33.97 -47.65
C GLN A 36 81.17 -34.05 -46.56
N ALA A 37 80.60 -32.90 -46.24
CA ALA A 37 79.39 -32.79 -45.41
C ALA A 37 78.21 -33.42 -46.17
N GLY A 38 77.64 -34.49 -45.62
CA GLY A 38 76.47 -35.17 -46.16
C GLY A 38 75.22 -34.85 -45.32
N GLY A 39 74.18 -34.33 -45.97
CA GLY A 39 72.89 -34.03 -45.34
C GLY A 39 72.10 -32.98 -46.12
N THR A 40 70.81 -32.84 -45.81
CA THR A 40 69.96 -31.81 -46.43
C THR A 40 70.25 -30.44 -45.79
N PRO A 41 70.71 -29.42 -46.55
CA PRO A 41 71.25 -28.18 -45.94
C PRO A 41 70.27 -27.37 -45.07
N ASN A 42 68.96 -27.53 -45.26
CA ASN A 42 67.94 -26.88 -44.42
C ASN A 42 67.77 -27.48 -43.01
N TYR A 43 68.18 -28.73 -42.81
CA TYR A 43 67.97 -29.46 -41.55
C TYR A 43 69.28 -29.91 -40.90
N ILE A 44 70.42 -29.74 -41.59
CA ILE A 44 71.74 -30.07 -41.07
C ILE A 44 72.16 -29.07 -39.99
N SER A 45 72.74 -29.57 -38.90
CA SER A 45 73.29 -28.71 -37.85
C SER A 45 74.60 -28.02 -38.29
N PRO A 46 74.96 -26.86 -37.71
CA PRO A 46 76.19 -26.14 -38.03
C PRO A 46 77.46 -26.99 -37.92
N GLU A 47 77.57 -27.78 -36.85
CA GLU A 47 78.72 -28.65 -36.60
C GLU A 47 78.78 -29.84 -37.59
N GLN A 48 77.62 -30.36 -38.01
CA GLN A 48 77.56 -31.43 -39.02
C GLN A 48 77.93 -30.90 -40.42
N ALA A 49 77.63 -29.63 -40.72
CA ALA A 49 78.10 -28.96 -41.94
C ALA A 49 79.61 -28.67 -41.93
N GLY A 50 80.18 -28.43 -40.75
CA GLY A 50 81.62 -28.21 -40.54
C GLY A 50 82.47 -29.48 -40.51
N GLY A 51 81.84 -30.66 -40.44
CA GLY A 51 82.52 -31.95 -40.43
C GLY A 51 83.03 -32.40 -39.05
N SER A 52 82.47 -31.87 -37.97
CA SER A 52 82.77 -32.28 -36.58
C SER A 52 82.19 -33.66 -36.24
N GLU A 53 82.62 -34.28 -35.12
CA GLU A 53 82.06 -35.55 -34.65
C GLU A 53 80.55 -35.45 -34.38
N LEU A 54 79.80 -36.48 -34.79
CA LEU A 54 78.35 -36.52 -34.70
C LEU A 54 77.89 -36.90 -33.29
N ASP A 55 77.02 -36.09 -32.72
CA ASP A 55 76.36 -36.27 -31.41
C ASP A 55 74.84 -36.36 -31.62
N PRO A 56 74.08 -37.14 -30.82
CA PRO A 56 72.60 -37.10 -30.75
C PRO A 56 71.97 -35.69 -30.80
N ARG A 57 72.67 -34.66 -30.33
CA ARG A 57 72.25 -33.24 -30.38
C ARG A 57 72.14 -32.66 -31.79
N SER A 58 72.79 -33.27 -32.78
CA SER A 58 72.61 -32.93 -34.21
C SER A 58 71.24 -33.38 -34.71
N ASP A 59 70.74 -34.53 -34.23
CA ASP A 59 69.39 -35.01 -34.56
C ASP A 59 68.31 -34.15 -33.90
N VAL A 60 68.55 -33.64 -32.68
CA VAL A 60 67.68 -32.67 -32.00
C VAL A 60 67.50 -31.40 -32.85
N PHE A 61 68.60 -30.89 -33.43
CA PHE A 61 68.56 -29.73 -34.32
C PHE A 61 67.71 -30.01 -35.57
N ALA A 62 67.92 -31.16 -36.22
CA ALA A 62 67.17 -31.55 -37.41
C ALA A 62 65.68 -31.73 -37.12
N LEU A 63 65.33 -32.35 -35.99
CA LEU A 63 63.94 -32.48 -35.52
C LEU A 63 63.29 -31.12 -35.25
N ALA A 64 64.01 -30.18 -34.64
CA ALA A 64 63.50 -28.84 -34.37
C ALA A 64 63.33 -28.00 -35.65
N ALA A 65 64.26 -28.11 -36.60
CA ALA A 65 64.16 -27.45 -37.91
C ALA A 65 62.95 -27.98 -38.69
N MET A 66 62.74 -29.30 -38.67
CA MET A 66 61.57 -29.94 -39.27
C MET A 66 60.26 -29.51 -38.57
N LEU A 67 60.21 -29.57 -37.23
CA LEU A 67 59.03 -29.18 -36.46
C LEU A 67 58.66 -27.71 -36.72
N ARG A 68 59.66 -26.83 -36.78
CA ARG A 68 59.45 -25.42 -37.10
C ARG A 68 58.85 -25.21 -38.49
N GLU A 69 59.36 -25.91 -39.51
CA GLU A 69 58.82 -25.82 -40.87
C GLU A 69 57.38 -26.36 -40.94
N LEU A 70 57.09 -27.47 -40.27
CA LEU A 70 55.74 -28.03 -40.20
C LEU A 70 54.74 -27.08 -39.50
N LEU A 71 55.19 -26.33 -38.50
CA LEU A 71 54.35 -25.39 -37.76
C LEU A 71 54.16 -24.06 -38.49
N SER A 72 55.21 -23.53 -39.12
CA SER A 72 55.19 -22.18 -39.74
C SER A 72 54.97 -22.19 -41.25
N GLY A 73 55.15 -23.33 -41.92
CA GLY A 73 55.27 -23.43 -43.37
C GLY A 73 56.53 -22.78 -43.93
N GLN A 74 57.45 -22.29 -43.09
CA GLN A 74 58.67 -21.59 -43.49
C GLN A 74 59.89 -22.45 -43.20
N ARG A 75 60.76 -22.61 -44.20
CA ARG A 75 62.06 -23.27 -44.07
C ARG A 75 62.97 -22.45 -43.16
N LEU A 76 63.82 -23.15 -42.40
CA LEU A 76 64.78 -22.51 -41.49
C LEU A 76 65.79 -21.62 -42.24
N ARG A 77 66.29 -22.09 -43.40
CA ARG A 77 67.27 -21.38 -44.22
C ARG A 77 66.75 -21.22 -45.67
N PRO A 78 65.81 -20.30 -45.92
CA PRO A 78 65.19 -20.14 -47.24
C PRO A 78 66.18 -19.75 -48.35
N TRP A 79 67.36 -19.24 -47.99
CA TRP A 79 68.45 -18.91 -48.91
C TRP A 79 69.20 -20.13 -49.46
N VAL A 80 68.98 -21.34 -48.91
CA VAL A 80 69.62 -22.58 -49.40
C VAL A 80 69.21 -22.90 -50.85
N ASP A 81 68.03 -22.46 -51.28
CA ASP A 81 67.52 -22.68 -52.64
C ASP A 81 68.07 -21.66 -53.67
N ASP A 82 69.01 -20.79 -53.28
CA ASP A 82 69.67 -19.83 -54.18
C ASP A 82 70.67 -20.54 -55.12
N THR A 83 70.36 -20.55 -56.41
CA THR A 83 71.16 -21.22 -57.45
C THR A 83 72.53 -20.58 -57.71
N SER A 84 72.81 -19.41 -57.11
CA SER A 84 74.10 -18.73 -57.22
C SER A 84 75.19 -19.29 -56.30
N LEU A 85 74.83 -20.12 -55.32
CA LEU A 85 75.76 -20.70 -54.36
C LEU A 85 76.09 -22.17 -54.69
N SER A 86 77.38 -22.52 -54.72
CA SER A 86 77.79 -23.92 -54.79
C SER A 86 77.51 -24.65 -53.47
N THR A 87 77.33 -25.97 -53.53
CA THR A 87 77.09 -26.83 -52.37
C THR A 87 78.14 -26.62 -51.27
N ALA A 88 79.42 -26.46 -51.63
CA ALA A 88 80.49 -26.20 -50.67
C ALA A 88 80.36 -24.83 -49.97
N GLN A 89 79.90 -23.80 -50.69
CA GLN A 89 79.64 -22.47 -50.12
C GLN A 89 78.42 -22.49 -49.19
N ILE A 90 77.39 -23.27 -49.51
CA ILE A 90 76.21 -23.44 -48.63
C ILE A 90 76.64 -24.07 -47.31
N PHE A 91 77.36 -25.19 -47.32
CA PHE A 91 77.82 -25.84 -46.09
C PHE A 91 78.83 -25.00 -45.30
N ALA A 92 79.76 -24.30 -45.96
CA ALA A 92 80.68 -23.39 -45.29
C ALA A 92 79.95 -22.22 -44.60
N ARG A 93 78.89 -21.69 -45.23
CA ARG A 93 78.03 -20.66 -44.64
C ARG A 93 77.26 -21.18 -43.44
N ILE A 94 76.72 -22.39 -43.52
CA ILE A 94 76.03 -23.06 -42.41
C ILE A 94 76.99 -23.30 -41.23
N ALA A 95 78.20 -23.79 -41.50
CA ALA A 95 79.20 -24.06 -40.47
C ALA A 95 79.67 -22.80 -39.74
N ALA A 96 79.59 -21.62 -40.38
CA ALA A 96 79.94 -20.34 -39.80
C ALA A 96 78.78 -19.65 -39.03
N GLU A 97 77.59 -20.26 -38.95
CA GLU A 97 76.43 -19.68 -38.26
C GLU A 97 76.63 -19.67 -36.73
N SER A 98 77.14 -18.56 -36.21
CA SER A 98 77.43 -18.41 -34.78
C SER A 98 76.19 -18.17 -33.90
N ALA A 99 75.05 -17.79 -34.49
CA ALA A 99 73.80 -17.70 -33.77
C ALA A 99 72.61 -17.95 -34.71
N VAL A 100 71.83 -18.99 -34.44
CA VAL A 100 70.49 -19.18 -35.01
C VAL A 100 69.47 -18.17 -34.41
N ASP A 101 69.93 -17.15 -33.67
CA ASP A 101 69.12 -16.08 -33.06
C ASP A 101 68.37 -15.19 -34.06
N ALA A 102 68.67 -15.29 -35.36
CA ALA A 102 67.91 -14.61 -36.42
C ALA A 102 66.60 -15.31 -36.80
N VAL A 103 66.22 -16.40 -36.11
CA VAL A 103 64.98 -17.12 -36.36
C VAL A 103 63.78 -16.32 -35.83
N PRO A 104 62.86 -15.86 -36.71
CA PRO A 104 61.72 -15.06 -36.26
C PRO A 104 60.82 -15.88 -35.33
N PRO A 105 60.15 -15.25 -34.36
CA PRO A 105 59.21 -15.95 -33.49
C PRO A 105 58.11 -16.60 -34.33
N LEU A 106 57.63 -17.76 -33.89
CA LEU A 106 56.53 -18.46 -34.54
C LEU A 106 55.23 -17.66 -34.46
N ASP A 107 54.73 -17.23 -35.62
CA ASP A 107 53.41 -16.63 -35.76
C ASP A 107 52.34 -17.72 -35.93
N LEU A 108 51.94 -18.30 -34.80
CA LEU A 108 50.90 -19.34 -34.72
C LEU A 108 49.61 -18.74 -34.14
N PRO A 109 48.41 -19.25 -34.49
CA PRO A 109 47.13 -18.83 -33.93
C PRO A 109 46.93 -19.38 -32.50
N LEU A 110 47.90 -19.11 -31.63
CA LEU A 110 47.97 -19.55 -30.24
C LEU A 110 48.06 -18.33 -29.32
N PRO A 111 47.57 -18.44 -28.06
CA PRO A 111 47.77 -17.38 -27.08
C PRO A 111 49.27 -17.03 -26.95
N ARG A 112 49.61 -15.74 -26.84
CA ARG A 112 51.01 -15.26 -26.81
C ARG A 112 51.92 -16.04 -25.87
N SER A 113 51.43 -16.46 -24.69
CA SER A 113 52.21 -17.28 -23.75
C SER A 113 52.54 -18.67 -24.28
N ARG A 114 51.62 -19.31 -25.02
CA ARG A 114 51.79 -20.65 -25.58
C ARG A 114 52.76 -20.64 -26.74
N SER A 115 52.65 -19.61 -27.59
CA SER A 115 53.63 -19.35 -28.65
C SER A 115 55.01 -19.10 -28.04
N HIS A 116 55.11 -18.26 -27.01
CA HIS A 116 56.38 -18.01 -26.30
C HIS A 116 57.00 -19.26 -25.65
N GLU A 117 56.19 -20.13 -25.02
CA GLU A 117 56.67 -21.42 -24.48
C GLU A 117 57.23 -22.34 -25.57
N LEU A 118 56.54 -22.43 -26.72
CA LEU A 118 56.95 -23.28 -27.84
C LEU A 118 58.18 -22.71 -28.58
N ASP A 119 58.23 -21.39 -28.73
CA ASP A 119 59.36 -20.67 -29.31
C ASP A 119 60.62 -20.86 -28.44
N ALA A 120 60.49 -20.84 -27.12
CA ALA A 120 61.60 -21.12 -26.21
C ALA A 120 62.12 -22.57 -26.36
N ILE A 121 61.23 -23.56 -26.48
CA ILE A 121 61.62 -24.97 -26.74
C ILE A 121 62.40 -25.05 -28.06
N LEU A 122 61.90 -24.43 -29.12
CA LEU A 122 62.52 -24.50 -30.44
C LEU A 122 63.83 -23.73 -30.53
N ARG A 123 63.94 -22.56 -29.88
CA ARG A 123 65.21 -21.82 -29.78
C ARG A 123 66.27 -22.66 -29.08
N ARG A 124 65.92 -23.31 -27.97
CA ARG A 124 66.85 -24.20 -27.26
C ARG A 124 67.30 -25.37 -28.12
N ALA A 125 66.38 -26.00 -28.85
CA ALA A 125 66.71 -27.12 -29.73
C ALA A 125 67.50 -26.71 -31.00
N LEU A 126 67.37 -25.46 -31.45
CA LEU A 126 68.05 -24.89 -32.62
C LEU A 126 69.33 -24.09 -32.27
N ALA A 127 69.79 -24.12 -31.02
CA ALA A 127 70.97 -23.36 -30.60
C ALA A 127 72.21 -23.71 -31.45
N SER A 128 73.03 -22.72 -31.81
CA SER A 128 74.25 -22.98 -32.60
C SER A 128 75.25 -23.86 -31.83
N ASP A 129 75.38 -23.65 -30.52
CA ASP A 129 76.21 -24.47 -29.64
C ASP A 129 75.47 -25.76 -29.21
N PRO A 130 76.00 -26.96 -29.50
CA PRO A 130 75.43 -28.22 -29.01
C PRO A 130 75.27 -28.29 -27.49
N ALA A 131 76.07 -27.58 -26.69
CA ALA A 131 75.96 -27.58 -25.22
C ALA A 131 74.67 -26.92 -24.70
N GLU A 132 74.04 -26.05 -25.48
CA GLU A 132 72.80 -25.35 -25.10
C GLU A 132 71.53 -26.12 -25.51
N ARG A 133 71.67 -27.13 -26.37
CA ARG A 133 70.57 -27.98 -26.85
C ARG A 133 70.10 -28.99 -25.80
N TYR A 134 68.98 -29.63 -26.08
CA TYR A 134 68.56 -30.82 -25.33
C TYR A 134 69.56 -31.95 -25.53
N GLU A 135 69.80 -32.73 -24.47
CA GLU A 135 70.80 -33.81 -24.48
C GLU A 135 70.50 -34.88 -25.55
N ASP A 136 69.21 -35.20 -25.75
CA ASP A 136 68.74 -36.14 -26.75
C ASP A 136 67.31 -35.81 -27.23
N ALA A 137 66.78 -36.63 -28.14
CA ALA A 137 65.43 -36.48 -28.66
C ALA A 137 64.34 -36.72 -27.59
N HIS A 138 64.59 -37.52 -26.55
CA HIS A 138 63.63 -37.76 -25.47
C HIS A 138 63.44 -36.50 -24.62
N ALA A 139 64.52 -35.80 -24.28
CA ALA A 139 64.44 -34.56 -23.51
C ALA A 139 63.66 -33.45 -24.25
N LEU A 140 63.80 -33.36 -25.58
CA LEU A 140 62.97 -32.48 -26.42
C LEU A 140 61.49 -32.92 -26.41
N ALA A 141 61.23 -34.21 -26.57
CA ALA A 141 59.88 -34.78 -26.56
C ALA A 141 59.17 -34.55 -25.22
N ASP A 142 59.86 -34.72 -24.10
CA ASP A 142 59.36 -34.46 -22.75
C ASP A 142 58.93 -33.01 -22.58
N ASP A 143 59.68 -32.05 -23.13
CA ASP A 143 59.36 -30.63 -23.01
C ASP A 143 58.17 -30.23 -23.90
N LEU A 144 58.08 -30.82 -25.09
CA LEU A 144 56.90 -30.70 -25.95
C LEU A 144 55.67 -31.34 -25.31
N GLN A 145 55.82 -32.47 -24.61
CA GLN A 145 54.72 -33.14 -23.92
C GLN A 145 54.27 -32.35 -22.68
N ARG A 146 55.20 -31.70 -21.96
CA ARG A 146 54.88 -30.70 -20.92
C ARG A 146 54.09 -29.55 -21.51
N TRP A 147 54.51 -29.02 -22.66
CA TRP A 147 53.74 -28.00 -23.36
C TRP A 147 52.35 -28.51 -23.74
N LEU A 148 52.19 -29.68 -24.36
CA LEU A 148 50.88 -30.23 -24.74
C LEU A 148 49.95 -30.45 -23.52
N SER A 149 50.50 -30.87 -22.38
CA SER A 149 49.75 -31.13 -21.14
C SER A 149 49.58 -29.92 -20.22
N HIS A 150 49.91 -28.71 -20.69
CA HIS A 150 49.87 -27.46 -19.92
C HIS A 150 50.72 -27.48 -18.63
N GLN A 151 51.83 -28.21 -18.65
CA GLN A 151 52.83 -28.21 -17.58
C GLN A 151 53.93 -27.18 -17.86
N PRO A 152 54.64 -26.72 -16.81
CA PRO A 152 55.79 -25.84 -16.99
C PRO A 152 56.90 -26.50 -17.84
N VAL A 153 57.20 -25.88 -18.97
CA VAL A 153 58.33 -26.28 -19.84
C VAL A 153 59.69 -25.99 -19.18
N GLN A 154 60.69 -26.82 -19.47
CA GLN A 154 62.06 -26.72 -19.00
C GLN A 154 62.86 -25.65 -19.75
N ALA A 155 62.45 -25.29 -20.97
CA ALA A 155 63.04 -24.19 -21.73
C ALA A 155 62.88 -22.80 -21.08
N LEU A 156 62.01 -22.65 -20.08
CA LEU A 156 61.76 -21.38 -19.38
C LEU A 156 62.04 -21.50 -17.87
N PRO A 157 62.46 -20.42 -17.20
CA PRO A 157 62.67 -20.43 -15.76
C PRO A 157 61.34 -20.64 -15.00
N ALA A 158 61.36 -21.56 -14.03
CA ALA A 158 60.17 -22.01 -13.30
C ALA A 158 59.70 -21.02 -12.21
N THR A 159 59.22 -19.84 -12.60
CA THR A 159 58.64 -18.86 -11.65
C THR A 159 57.31 -19.33 -11.05
N LEU A 160 57.01 -18.91 -9.81
CA LEU A 160 55.75 -19.28 -9.12
C LEU A 160 54.52 -18.83 -9.91
N ALA A 161 54.53 -17.60 -10.44
CA ALA A 161 53.44 -17.07 -11.26
C ALA A 161 53.19 -17.92 -12.53
N TYR A 162 54.26 -18.42 -13.16
CA TYR A 162 54.16 -19.29 -14.33
C TYR A 162 53.52 -20.64 -13.96
N ARG A 163 53.96 -21.27 -12.87
CA ARG A 163 53.40 -22.54 -12.38
C ARG A 163 51.91 -22.43 -12.02
N TRP A 164 51.51 -21.34 -11.36
CA TRP A 164 50.10 -21.06 -11.04
C TRP A 164 49.24 -20.89 -12.29
N ARG A 165 49.76 -20.19 -13.31
CA ARG A 165 49.06 -20.03 -14.58
C ARG A 165 48.86 -21.35 -15.32
N CYS A 166 49.88 -22.22 -15.32
CA CYS A 166 49.77 -23.59 -15.83
C CYS A 166 48.72 -24.40 -15.06
N ALA A 167 48.73 -24.34 -13.73
CA ALA A 167 47.76 -25.03 -12.88
C ALA A 167 46.31 -24.57 -13.12
N LEU A 168 46.09 -23.25 -13.24
CA LEU A 168 44.79 -22.65 -13.56
C LEU A 168 44.26 -23.11 -14.93
N ARG A 169 45.13 -23.18 -15.95
CA ARG A 169 44.75 -23.68 -17.29
C ARG A 169 44.39 -25.16 -17.26
N ARG A 170 45.18 -25.96 -16.55
CA ARG A 170 44.97 -27.41 -16.40
C ARG A 170 43.67 -27.74 -15.67
N HIS A 171 43.27 -26.91 -14.71
CA HIS A 171 42.09 -27.13 -13.87
C HIS A 171 41.03 -26.01 -14.03
N ARG A 172 40.79 -25.53 -15.26
CA ARG A 172 39.87 -24.41 -15.54
C ARG A 172 38.47 -24.57 -14.95
N LEU A 173 37.92 -25.80 -14.95
CA LEU A 173 36.60 -26.09 -14.40
C LEU A 173 36.59 -26.01 -12.88
N ALA A 174 37.60 -26.58 -12.21
CA ALA A 174 37.70 -26.51 -10.75
C ALA A 174 37.92 -25.07 -10.28
N ALA A 175 38.73 -24.29 -10.99
CA ALA A 175 38.93 -22.87 -10.71
C ALA A 175 37.63 -22.05 -10.86
N ALA A 176 36.83 -22.33 -11.90
CA ALA A 176 35.53 -21.68 -12.10
C ALA A 176 34.54 -22.03 -10.99
N VAL A 177 34.49 -23.29 -10.54
CA VAL A 177 33.64 -23.72 -9.42
C VAL A 177 34.05 -23.02 -8.12
N VAL A 178 35.34 -22.96 -7.82
CA VAL A 178 35.84 -22.25 -6.62
C VAL A 178 35.49 -20.77 -6.67
N ALA A 179 35.66 -20.12 -7.82
CA ALA A 179 35.28 -18.71 -7.99
C ALA A 179 33.78 -18.47 -7.79
N LEU A 180 32.93 -19.36 -8.33
CA LEU A 180 31.48 -19.30 -8.13
C LEU A 180 31.09 -19.46 -6.66
N VAL A 181 31.70 -20.41 -5.95
CA VAL A 181 31.47 -20.61 -4.50
C VAL A 181 31.87 -19.37 -3.72
N LEU A 182 33.01 -18.75 -4.03
CA LEU A 182 33.45 -17.53 -3.36
C LEU A 182 32.48 -16.36 -3.61
N LEU A 183 31.99 -16.19 -4.84
CA LEU A 183 30.98 -15.17 -5.16
C LEU A 183 29.67 -15.41 -4.41
N LEU A 184 29.22 -16.67 -4.31
CA LEU A 184 28.03 -17.02 -3.54
C LEU A 184 28.21 -16.74 -2.05
N VAL A 185 29.37 -17.07 -1.48
CA VAL A 185 29.68 -16.77 -0.07
C VAL A 185 29.73 -15.27 0.17
N LEU A 186 30.35 -14.49 -0.72
CA LEU A 186 30.39 -13.03 -0.60
C LEU A 186 28.99 -12.41 -0.74
N GLY A 187 28.21 -12.87 -1.72
CA GLY A 187 26.82 -12.41 -1.91
C GLY A 187 25.93 -12.77 -0.73
N PHE A 188 26.05 -14.00 -0.21
CA PHE A 188 25.31 -14.45 0.97
C PHE A 188 25.76 -13.72 2.23
N SER A 189 27.07 -13.47 2.40
CA SER A 189 27.60 -12.69 3.52
C SER A 189 27.12 -11.24 3.47
N TRP A 190 27.08 -10.63 2.28
CA TRP A 190 26.53 -9.30 2.08
C TRP A 190 25.02 -9.26 2.38
N GLN A 191 24.26 -10.26 1.91
CA GLN A 191 22.83 -10.40 2.20
C GLN A 191 22.56 -10.58 3.70
N LEU A 192 23.30 -11.45 4.38
CA LEU A 192 23.20 -11.63 5.82
C LEU A 192 23.55 -10.35 6.58
N HIS A 193 24.57 -9.61 6.15
CA HIS A 193 24.93 -8.34 6.77
C HIS A 193 23.85 -7.26 6.57
N ALA A 194 23.25 -7.20 5.37
CA ALA A 194 22.14 -6.31 5.08
C ALA A 194 20.91 -6.65 5.95
N GLN A 195 20.55 -7.94 6.04
CA GLN A 195 19.48 -8.41 6.93
C GLN A 195 19.77 -8.09 8.39
N TYR A 196 21.00 -8.33 8.86
CA TYR A 196 21.41 -8.02 10.23
C TYR A 196 21.25 -6.54 10.57
N ARG A 197 21.63 -5.64 9.65
CA ARG A 197 21.45 -4.18 9.84
C ARG A 197 19.98 -3.79 9.92
N GLN A 198 19.12 -4.39 9.09
CA GLN A 198 17.69 -4.14 9.12
C GLN A 198 17.09 -4.59 10.47
N THR A 199 17.41 -5.80 10.93
CA THR A 199 16.93 -6.32 12.21
C THR A 199 17.40 -5.49 13.40
N GLN A 200 18.63 -4.97 13.38
CA GLN A 200 19.10 -4.06 14.44
C GLN A 200 18.32 -2.75 14.46
N THR A 201 18.09 -2.14 13.29
CA THR A 201 17.34 -0.88 13.20
C THR A 201 15.89 -1.06 13.67
N GLU A 202 15.24 -2.17 13.26
CA GLU A 202 13.89 -2.53 13.69
C GLU A 202 13.83 -2.79 15.19
N ARG A 203 14.82 -3.51 15.73
CA ARG A 203 14.94 -3.79 17.17
C ARG A 203 15.15 -2.53 17.98
N ASP A 204 16.10 -1.66 17.60
CA ASP A 204 16.37 -0.40 18.30
C ASP A 204 15.14 0.51 18.26
N THR A 205 14.44 0.55 17.13
CA THR A 205 13.16 1.28 17.01
C THR A 205 12.11 0.68 17.94
N ALA A 206 11.97 -0.65 17.98
CA ALA A 206 11.01 -1.33 18.84
C ALA A 206 11.33 -1.13 20.33
N GLU A 207 12.60 -1.23 20.74
CA GLU A 207 13.05 -0.96 22.10
C GLU A 207 12.77 0.50 22.48
N GLN A 208 13.02 1.47 21.58
CA GLN A 208 12.67 2.88 21.78
C GLN A 208 11.16 3.11 21.86
N MET A 209 10.35 2.46 21.01
CA MET A 209 8.89 2.55 21.04
C MET A 209 8.32 1.99 22.34
N VAL A 210 8.79 0.82 22.78
CA VAL A 210 8.41 0.22 24.06
C VAL A 210 8.81 1.14 25.21
N ALA A 211 10.00 1.74 25.16
CA ALA A 211 10.46 2.69 26.18
C ALA A 211 9.64 3.99 26.22
N VAL A 212 9.10 4.45 25.09
CA VAL A 212 8.17 5.60 25.04
C VAL A 212 6.79 5.20 25.56
N LEU A 213 6.26 4.04 25.15
CA LEU A 213 4.97 3.54 25.62
C LEU A 213 5.00 3.35 27.13
N LEU A 214 5.97 2.62 27.66
CA LEU A 214 6.12 2.39 29.10
C LEU A 214 6.23 3.70 29.88
N ASP A 215 7.05 4.64 29.40
CA ASP A 215 7.23 5.95 30.05
C ASP A 215 5.93 6.79 30.05
N THR A 216 5.17 6.74 28.96
CA THR A 216 3.85 7.40 28.86
C THR A 216 2.85 6.82 29.86
N PHE A 217 2.92 5.51 30.13
CA PHE A 217 2.09 4.85 31.13
C PHE A 217 2.61 5.01 32.57
N THR A 218 3.92 5.17 32.78
CA THR A 218 4.51 5.36 34.12
C THR A 218 4.55 6.81 34.58
N ALA A 219 4.44 7.78 33.66
CA ALA A 219 4.37 9.21 33.97
C ALA A 219 3.01 9.64 34.59
N ALA A 220 2.09 8.70 34.78
CA ALA A 220 0.87 8.92 35.55
C ALA A 220 1.23 9.15 37.03
N ASP A 221 1.32 10.41 37.46
CA ASP A 221 1.69 10.75 38.83
C ASP A 221 0.63 10.23 39.83
N PRO A 222 0.95 9.26 40.71
CA PRO A 222 -0.02 8.73 41.67
C PRO A 222 -0.44 9.77 42.73
N VAL A 223 0.23 10.93 42.79
CA VAL A 223 -0.11 12.03 43.70
C VAL A 223 -1.26 12.90 43.17
N GLU A 224 -1.43 13.02 41.85
CA GLU A 224 -2.53 13.80 41.24
C GLU A 224 -3.86 13.03 41.17
N PHE A 225 -3.84 11.71 41.32
CA PHE A 225 -5.03 10.86 41.22
C PHE A 225 -5.22 9.97 42.47
N PRO A 226 -5.58 10.55 43.65
CA PRO A 226 -5.84 9.74 44.83
C PRO A 226 -7.17 8.98 44.65
N GLY A 227 -7.09 7.69 44.32
CA GLY A 227 -8.20 6.74 44.41
C GLY A 227 -9.08 6.55 43.17
N GLY A 228 -8.68 7.05 41.99
CA GLY A 228 -9.41 6.85 40.73
C GLY A 228 -8.53 6.24 39.63
N SER A 229 -9.13 5.45 38.74
CA SER A 229 -8.48 4.96 37.52
C SER A 229 -8.07 6.13 36.62
N VAL A 230 -6.80 6.22 36.21
CA VAL A 230 -6.31 7.23 35.27
C VAL A 230 -6.94 7.00 33.90
N SER A 231 -7.56 8.03 33.30
CA SER A 231 -8.16 7.90 31.98
C SER A 231 -7.10 7.90 30.88
N ALA A 232 -7.34 7.18 29.78
CA ALA A 232 -6.44 7.18 28.62
C ALA A 232 -6.19 8.59 28.07
N ARG A 233 -7.19 9.49 28.17
CA ARG A 233 -7.05 10.90 27.78
C ARG A 233 -6.04 11.65 28.65
N ALA A 234 -6.11 11.48 29.98
CA ALA A 234 -5.17 12.12 30.91
C ALA A 234 -3.74 11.61 30.70
N LEU A 235 -3.56 10.33 30.40
CA LEU A 235 -2.24 9.73 30.12
C LEU A 235 -1.59 10.30 28.85
N LEU A 236 -2.39 10.49 27.80
CA LEU A 236 -1.89 10.90 26.48
C LEU A 236 -1.75 12.42 26.34
N SER A 237 -2.35 13.20 27.25
CA SER A 237 -2.18 14.65 27.26
C SER A 237 -0.72 15.04 27.53
N GLY A 238 -0.20 15.97 26.73
CA GLY A 238 1.20 16.42 26.78
C GLY A 238 2.24 15.35 26.42
N ALA A 239 1.83 14.17 25.93
CA ALA A 239 2.76 13.10 25.55
C ALA A 239 3.69 13.53 24.40
N ALA A 240 3.17 14.32 23.47
CA ALA A 240 3.93 14.83 22.33
C ALA A 240 5.17 15.65 22.77
N GLU A 241 5.01 16.54 23.76
CA GLU A 241 6.12 17.32 24.30
C GLU A 241 7.15 16.46 25.04
N ARG A 242 6.70 15.45 25.78
CA ARG A 242 7.60 14.51 26.46
C ARG A 242 8.44 13.73 25.45
N ILE A 243 7.83 13.29 24.35
CA ILE A 243 8.52 12.63 23.23
C ILE A 243 9.54 13.57 22.58
N GLN A 244 9.18 14.85 22.38
CA GLN A 244 10.07 15.85 21.77
C GLN A 244 11.33 16.11 22.60
N ARG A 245 11.23 16.09 23.94
CA ARG A 245 12.39 16.30 24.84
C ARG A 245 13.31 15.09 24.94
N ARG A 246 12.91 13.93 24.38
CA ARG A 246 13.67 12.68 24.46
C ARG A 246 14.67 12.58 23.32
N ASN A 247 15.83 11.98 23.60
CA ASN A 247 16.87 11.78 22.60
C ASN A 247 16.54 10.61 21.66
N LEU A 248 15.60 10.84 20.74
CA LEU A 248 15.20 9.90 19.69
C LEU A 248 15.77 10.34 18.34
N THR A 249 16.05 9.37 17.46
CA THR A 249 16.37 9.67 16.05
C THR A 249 15.18 10.34 15.36
N PRO A 250 15.39 11.21 14.35
CA PRO A 250 14.28 11.88 13.65
C PRO A 250 13.23 10.90 13.10
N GLN A 251 13.68 9.79 12.51
CA GLN A 251 12.77 8.77 11.95
C GLN A 251 11.94 8.06 13.02
N THR A 252 12.53 7.69 14.16
CA THR A 252 11.78 7.11 15.27
C THR A 252 10.80 8.13 15.84
N ARG A 253 11.22 9.39 16.00
CA ARG A 253 10.36 10.45 16.54
C ARG A 253 9.14 10.70 15.66
N VAL A 254 9.33 10.82 14.34
CA VAL A 254 8.24 10.96 13.36
C VAL A 254 7.26 9.79 13.47
N ARG A 255 7.75 8.54 13.52
CA ARG A 255 6.89 7.35 13.62
C ARG A 255 6.08 7.32 14.92
N VAL A 256 6.71 7.62 16.05
CA VAL A 256 6.06 7.63 17.36
C VAL A 256 5.02 8.74 17.45
N LEU A 257 5.36 9.95 17.01
CA LEU A 257 4.43 11.10 17.00
C LEU A 257 3.27 10.87 16.03
N SER A 258 3.52 10.26 14.86
CA SER A 258 2.46 9.88 13.92
C SER A 258 1.48 8.87 14.53
N ALA A 259 2.00 7.81 15.16
CA ALA A 259 1.17 6.82 15.83
C ALA A 259 0.39 7.43 17.01
N LEU A 260 1.04 8.28 17.80
CA LEU A 260 0.39 9.01 18.90
C LEU A 260 -0.74 9.90 18.37
N GLY A 261 -0.50 10.66 17.31
CA GLY A 261 -1.51 11.52 16.68
C GLY A 261 -2.73 10.74 16.21
N GLY A 262 -2.54 9.58 15.57
CA GLY A 262 -3.65 8.70 15.19
C GLY A 262 -4.43 8.13 16.37
N VAL A 263 -3.76 7.76 17.48
CA VAL A 263 -4.44 7.31 18.70
C VAL A 263 -5.22 8.46 19.35
N GLN A 264 -4.62 9.66 19.42
CA GLN A 264 -5.27 10.85 19.96
C GLN A 264 -6.51 11.25 19.14
N GLN A 265 -6.42 11.17 17.80
CA GLN A 265 -7.56 11.39 16.90
C GLN A 265 -8.72 10.43 17.22
N ASN A 266 -8.45 9.12 17.35
CA ASN A 266 -9.47 8.12 17.70
C ASN A 266 -10.09 8.33 19.09
N LEU A 267 -9.38 9.04 19.98
CA LEU A 267 -9.87 9.42 21.31
C LEU A 267 -10.51 10.82 21.35
N GLU A 268 -10.68 11.45 20.17
CA GLU A 268 -11.23 12.80 19.97
C GLU A 268 -10.40 13.89 20.66
N LEU A 269 -9.10 13.65 20.85
CA LEU A 269 -8.15 14.63 21.38
C LEU A 269 -7.53 15.42 20.22
N TYR A 270 -8.34 16.13 19.45
CA TYR A 270 -7.92 16.69 18.16
C TYR A 270 -6.79 17.72 18.28
N ASP A 271 -6.77 18.53 19.33
CA ASP A 271 -5.70 19.53 19.54
C ASP A 271 -4.35 18.86 19.85
N ASP A 272 -4.35 17.86 20.73
CA ASP A 272 -3.16 17.09 21.04
C ASP A 272 -2.69 16.28 19.82
N ALA A 273 -3.63 15.69 19.06
CA ALA A 273 -3.34 14.95 17.84
C ALA A 273 -2.67 15.85 16.80
N ARG A 274 -3.23 17.05 16.58
CA ARG A 274 -2.68 18.07 15.69
C ARG A 274 -1.27 18.47 16.10
N GLN A 275 -1.06 18.73 17.39
CA GLN A 275 0.26 19.08 17.92
C GLN A 275 1.27 17.95 17.64
N SER A 276 0.89 16.69 17.89
CA SER A 276 1.74 15.53 17.60
C SER A 276 2.16 15.46 16.14
N ILE A 277 1.22 15.64 15.20
CA ILE A 277 1.53 15.60 13.76
C ILE A 277 2.34 16.81 13.31
N GLN A 278 2.07 18.00 13.84
CA GLN A 278 2.88 19.20 13.54
C GLN A 278 4.33 19.04 14.03
N LEU A 279 4.54 18.46 15.21
CA LEU A 279 5.88 18.13 15.69
C LEU A 279 6.57 17.07 14.82
N ALA A 280 5.82 16.07 14.32
CA ALA A 280 6.34 15.10 13.36
C ALA A 280 6.75 15.79 12.04
N LEU A 281 5.96 16.74 11.55
CA LEU A 281 6.25 17.50 10.33
C LEU A 281 7.48 18.40 10.46
N GLN A 282 7.78 18.92 11.66
CA GLN A 282 9.02 19.69 11.90
C GLN A 282 10.28 18.84 11.70
N ASP A 283 10.25 17.58 12.12
CA ASP A 283 11.36 16.64 11.92
C ASP A 283 11.34 15.99 10.52
N ALA A 284 10.26 16.20 9.75
CA ALA A 284 10.06 15.58 8.45
C ALA A 284 10.95 16.18 7.32
N GLU A 285 11.68 17.27 7.56
CA GLU A 285 12.73 17.73 6.64
C GLU A 285 13.82 16.67 6.41
N ASN A 286 13.98 15.74 7.36
CA ASN A 286 14.98 14.66 7.33
C ASN A 286 14.41 13.29 6.93
N VAL A 287 13.16 13.22 6.47
CA VAL A 287 12.51 11.96 6.05
C VAL A 287 12.06 12.03 4.58
N PRO A 288 11.82 10.89 3.90
CA PRO A 288 11.36 10.89 2.52
C PRO A 288 10.06 11.67 2.32
N GLU A 289 9.94 12.34 1.18
CA GLU A 289 8.78 13.18 0.81
C GLU A 289 7.44 12.45 0.98
N ALA A 290 7.37 11.18 0.56
CA ALA A 290 6.17 10.35 0.73
C ALA A 290 5.72 10.20 2.20
N GLN A 291 6.65 10.20 3.16
CA GLN A 291 6.31 10.13 4.58
C GLN A 291 5.81 11.48 5.10
N ARG A 292 6.33 12.60 4.59
CA ARG A 292 5.82 13.93 4.88
C ARG A 292 4.39 14.09 4.35
N ASP A 293 4.13 13.66 3.13
CA ASP A 293 2.80 13.75 2.52
C ASP A 293 1.75 12.92 3.26
N ALA A 294 2.12 11.73 3.73
CA ALA A 294 1.25 10.92 4.58
C ALA A 294 0.90 11.62 5.92
N LEU A 295 1.84 12.38 6.50
CA LEU A 295 1.57 13.18 7.70
C LEU A 295 0.64 14.35 7.41
N GLU A 296 0.79 15.01 6.25
CA GLU A 296 -0.09 16.12 5.85
C GLU A 296 -1.52 15.63 5.54
N LEU A 297 -1.68 14.43 4.95
CA LEU A 297 -2.99 13.77 4.82
C LEU A 297 -3.62 13.42 6.17
N LEU A 298 -2.82 12.92 7.11
CA LEU A 298 -3.30 12.61 8.46
C LEU A 298 -3.70 13.88 9.21
N LEU A 299 -2.91 14.95 9.09
CA LEU A 299 -3.24 16.26 9.66
C LEU A 299 -4.56 16.80 9.09
N SER A 300 -4.73 16.73 7.77
CA SER A 300 -5.96 17.16 7.09
C SER A 300 -7.17 16.38 7.62
N ARG A 301 -7.04 15.06 7.80
CA ARG A 301 -8.07 14.23 8.40
C ARG A 301 -8.40 14.63 9.84
N ILE A 302 -7.38 14.88 10.67
CA ILE A 302 -7.57 15.36 12.04
C ILE A 302 -8.31 16.70 12.07
N ASP A 303 -7.98 17.62 11.14
CA ASP A 303 -8.66 18.90 11.03
C ASP A 303 -10.12 18.75 10.57
N MET A 304 -10.42 17.83 9.66
CA MET A 304 -11.80 17.49 9.30
C MET A 304 -12.60 16.98 10.50
N ASP A 305 -12.05 16.03 11.26
CA ASP A 305 -12.72 15.46 12.43
C ASP A 305 -12.91 16.51 13.55
N ALA A 306 -12.02 17.49 13.64
CA ALA A 306 -12.13 18.63 14.55
C ALA A 306 -13.15 19.70 14.10
N GLY A 307 -13.72 19.59 12.89
CA GLY A 307 -14.62 20.60 12.31
C GLY A 307 -13.90 21.80 11.68
N GLU A 308 -12.59 21.71 11.50
CA GLU A 308 -11.71 22.79 11.05
C GLU A 308 -11.52 22.72 9.52
N PHE A 309 -12.65 22.75 8.82
CA PHE A 309 -12.76 22.40 7.41
C PHE A 309 -11.92 23.28 6.47
N ASP A 310 -11.79 24.57 6.78
CA ASP A 310 -11.00 25.50 5.95
C ASP A 310 -9.52 25.12 5.94
N ARG A 311 -8.96 24.77 7.11
CA ARG A 311 -7.56 24.33 7.24
C ARG A 311 -7.34 22.99 6.53
N ALA A 312 -8.26 22.05 6.71
CA ALA A 312 -8.18 20.76 6.02
C ALA A 312 -8.20 20.95 4.49
N ASN A 313 -9.08 21.80 3.98
CA ASN A 313 -9.17 22.09 2.54
C ASN A 313 -7.87 22.74 2.01
N GLU A 314 -7.33 23.72 2.74
CA GLU A 314 -6.08 24.38 2.37
C GLU A 314 -4.91 23.39 2.32
N ALA A 315 -4.77 22.54 3.34
CA ALA A 315 -3.73 21.53 3.41
C ALA A 315 -3.82 20.53 2.24
N LEU A 316 -5.03 20.03 1.94
CA LEU A 316 -5.26 19.12 0.81
C LEU A 316 -4.96 19.78 -0.55
N GLN A 317 -5.29 21.07 -0.72
CA GLN A 317 -4.97 21.79 -1.96
C GLN A 317 -3.46 21.97 -2.15
N VAL A 318 -2.73 22.32 -1.09
CA VAL A 318 -1.27 22.45 -1.14
C VAL A 318 -0.62 21.11 -1.46
N LEU A 319 -1.11 20.02 -0.86
CA LEU A 319 -0.66 18.66 -1.14
C LEU A 319 -0.87 18.32 -2.63
N LEU A 320 -2.08 18.51 -3.15
CA LEU A 320 -2.42 18.22 -4.55
C LEU A 320 -1.60 19.06 -5.54
N GLN A 321 -1.32 20.33 -5.23
CA GLN A 321 -0.50 21.19 -6.09
C GLN A 321 0.94 20.68 -6.22
N ARG A 322 1.52 20.06 -5.18
CA ARG A 322 2.88 19.48 -5.23
C ARG A 322 2.94 18.21 -6.08
N HIS A 323 1.88 17.40 -6.03
CA HIS A 323 1.78 16.16 -6.81
C HIS A 323 1.35 16.38 -8.26
N GLY A 324 0.76 17.53 -8.58
CA GLY A 324 0.40 17.90 -9.95
C GLY A 324 -0.58 16.91 -10.59
N ASP A 325 -0.29 16.45 -11.81
CA ASP A 325 -1.13 15.49 -12.56
C ASP A 325 -0.89 14.01 -12.18
N LEU A 326 -0.04 13.72 -11.19
CA LEU A 326 0.24 12.35 -10.77
C LEU A 326 -1.00 11.76 -10.07
N ARG A 327 -1.75 10.92 -10.78
CA ARG A 327 -2.91 10.17 -10.25
C ARG A 327 -2.49 8.92 -9.50
N ASP A 328 -1.57 9.08 -8.55
CA ASP A 328 -1.10 7.99 -7.71
C ASP A 328 -2.06 7.72 -6.52
N ALA A 329 -1.66 6.82 -5.62
CA ALA A 329 -2.47 6.46 -4.46
C ALA A 329 -2.71 7.64 -3.50
N LEU A 330 -1.73 8.54 -3.38
CA LEU A 330 -1.80 9.69 -2.51
C LEU A 330 -2.76 10.74 -3.07
N TRP A 331 -2.71 11.00 -4.38
CA TRP A 331 -3.67 11.85 -5.07
C TRP A 331 -5.11 11.34 -4.88
N LEU A 332 -5.31 10.02 -5.06
CA LEU A 332 -6.64 9.42 -4.88
C LEU A 332 -7.13 9.59 -3.43
N GLU A 333 -6.26 9.34 -2.45
CA GLU A 333 -6.61 9.53 -1.03
C GLU A 333 -6.97 10.99 -0.71
N ALA A 334 -6.20 11.96 -1.21
CA ALA A 334 -6.46 13.38 -1.03
C ALA A 334 -7.81 13.80 -1.66
N GLU A 335 -8.11 13.36 -2.88
CA GLU A 335 -9.39 13.69 -3.54
C GLU A 335 -10.59 13.04 -2.84
N LEU A 336 -10.42 11.82 -2.29
CA LEU A 336 -11.45 11.20 -1.46
C LEU A 336 -11.70 11.97 -0.16
N GLN A 337 -10.66 12.52 0.47
CA GLN A 337 -10.81 13.42 1.63
C GLN A 337 -11.55 14.71 1.26
N ARG A 338 -11.26 15.29 0.08
CA ARG A 338 -11.97 16.48 -0.40
C ARG A 338 -13.44 16.20 -0.70
N ALA A 339 -13.76 15.04 -1.26
CA ALA A 339 -15.15 14.64 -1.49
C ALA A 339 -15.92 14.50 -0.16
N ASP A 340 -15.30 13.87 0.83
CA ASP A 340 -15.86 13.73 2.18
C ASP A 340 -16.07 15.11 2.85
N LEU A 341 -15.08 16.00 2.73
CA LEU A 341 -15.18 17.37 3.23
C LEU A 341 -16.32 18.15 2.56
N ALA A 342 -16.49 18.02 1.24
CA ALA A 342 -17.59 18.64 0.53
C ALA A 342 -18.96 18.14 1.02
N LEU A 343 -19.09 16.84 1.32
CA LEU A 343 -20.30 16.29 1.94
C LEU A 343 -20.53 16.86 3.34
N LEU A 344 -19.51 16.94 4.18
CA LEU A 344 -19.60 17.54 5.52
C LEU A 344 -20.01 19.02 5.49
N GLN A 345 -19.60 19.75 4.45
CA GLN A 345 -19.96 21.15 4.21
C GLN A 345 -21.32 21.32 3.51
N GLY A 346 -22.00 20.23 3.14
CA GLY A 346 -23.30 20.27 2.47
C GLY A 346 -23.25 20.64 0.99
N ASP A 347 -22.13 20.35 0.31
CA ASP A 347 -21.96 20.50 -1.14
C ASP A 347 -21.88 19.14 -1.86
N PRO A 348 -23.04 18.45 -2.03
CA PRO A 348 -23.07 17.16 -2.73
C PRO A 348 -22.72 17.28 -4.21
N ALA A 349 -22.82 18.48 -4.80
CA ALA A 349 -22.46 18.71 -6.20
C ALA A 349 -20.95 18.63 -6.41
N LEU A 350 -20.17 19.32 -5.57
CA LEU A 350 -18.71 19.20 -5.57
C LEU A 350 -18.26 17.78 -5.23
N ALA A 351 -18.86 17.15 -4.20
CA ALA A 351 -18.55 15.77 -3.84
C ALA A 351 -18.75 14.81 -5.03
N GLY A 352 -19.87 14.93 -5.74
CA GLY A 352 -20.14 14.12 -6.94
C GLY A 352 -19.12 14.33 -8.06
N GLN A 353 -18.70 15.58 -8.31
CA GLN A 353 -17.67 15.87 -9.31
C GLN A 353 -16.33 15.23 -8.95
N LEU A 354 -15.90 15.36 -7.69
CA LEU A 354 -14.67 14.77 -7.18
C LEU A 354 -14.73 13.24 -7.27
N LEU A 355 -15.81 12.63 -6.82
CA LEU A 355 -15.96 11.18 -6.84
C LEU A 355 -16.00 10.60 -8.26
N GLU A 356 -16.62 11.29 -9.22
CA GLU A 356 -16.58 10.88 -10.63
C GLU A 356 -15.16 10.96 -11.20
N SER A 357 -14.40 12.01 -10.85
CA SER A 357 -12.99 12.15 -11.28
C SER A 357 -12.10 11.02 -10.76
N THR A 358 -12.40 10.50 -9.57
CA THR A 358 -11.69 9.39 -8.92
C THR A 358 -12.21 8.00 -9.29
N ARG A 359 -13.29 7.88 -10.06
CA ARG A 359 -13.98 6.59 -10.32
C ARG A 359 -13.07 5.52 -10.95
N LEU A 360 -12.34 5.87 -12.01
CA LEU A 360 -11.44 4.93 -12.67
C LEU A 360 -10.20 4.61 -11.81
N PRO A 361 -9.48 5.61 -11.25
CA PRO A 361 -8.37 5.34 -10.33
C PRO A 361 -8.75 4.46 -9.14
N ALA A 362 -9.90 4.70 -8.50
CA ALA A 362 -10.37 3.89 -7.39
C ALA A 362 -10.61 2.43 -7.81
N ARG A 363 -11.35 2.20 -8.90
CA ARG A 363 -11.64 0.84 -9.39
C ARG A 363 -10.39 0.05 -9.79
N GLN A 364 -9.36 0.73 -10.29
CA GLN A 364 -8.10 0.12 -10.72
C GLN A 364 -7.07 0.04 -9.59
N SER A 365 -7.34 0.64 -8.44
CA SER A 365 -6.42 0.65 -7.32
C SER A 365 -6.26 -0.76 -6.76
N ASP A 366 -5.01 -1.21 -6.59
CA ASP A 366 -4.68 -2.45 -5.88
C ASP A 366 -4.90 -2.33 -4.36
N ARG A 367 -5.13 -1.11 -3.85
CA ARG A 367 -5.33 -0.80 -2.43
C ARG A 367 -6.80 -0.98 -2.02
N PRO A 368 -7.17 -2.07 -1.31
CA PRO A 368 -8.55 -2.30 -0.87
C PRO A 368 -9.08 -1.19 0.06
N ASP A 369 -8.21 -0.54 0.82
CA ASP A 369 -8.53 0.60 1.67
C ASP A 369 -9.04 1.79 0.85
N LEU A 370 -8.39 2.12 -0.27
CA LEU A 370 -8.84 3.22 -1.15
C LEU A 370 -10.12 2.86 -1.92
N ARG A 371 -10.30 1.59 -2.32
CA ARG A 371 -11.57 1.12 -2.90
C ARG A 371 -12.72 1.23 -1.90
N ARG A 372 -12.49 0.79 -0.66
CA ARG A 372 -13.44 0.92 0.46
C ARG A 372 -13.84 2.38 0.65
N ASP A 373 -12.87 3.28 0.75
CA ASP A 373 -13.13 4.69 1.00
C ASP A 373 -13.91 5.35 -0.15
N TRP A 374 -13.58 5.03 -1.41
CA TRP A 374 -14.37 5.49 -2.54
C TRP A 374 -15.84 5.04 -2.46
N HIS A 375 -16.09 3.76 -2.16
CA HIS A 375 -17.45 3.25 -1.98
C HIS A 375 -18.17 3.91 -0.79
N LEU A 376 -17.48 4.13 0.34
CA LEU A 376 -18.09 4.83 1.48
C LEU A 376 -18.52 6.25 1.13
N GLN A 377 -17.71 7.00 0.39
CA GLN A 377 -18.06 8.36 -0.01
C GLN A 377 -19.18 8.39 -1.07
N GLN A 378 -19.21 7.44 -2.00
CA GLN A 378 -20.34 7.27 -2.92
C GLN A 378 -21.63 6.94 -2.18
N ALA A 379 -21.57 6.02 -1.21
CA ALA A 379 -22.73 5.65 -0.41
C ALA A 379 -23.27 6.83 0.41
N ARG A 380 -22.38 7.65 0.98
CA ARG A 380 -22.74 8.89 1.67
C ARG A 380 -23.38 9.90 0.72
N LEU A 381 -22.78 10.15 -0.45
CA LEU A 381 -23.37 11.04 -1.46
C LEU A 381 -24.77 10.57 -1.88
N ALA A 382 -24.93 9.29 -2.19
CA ALA A 382 -26.23 8.72 -2.55
C ALA A 382 -27.25 8.87 -1.41
N THR A 383 -26.81 8.71 -0.16
CA THR A 383 -27.64 8.92 1.03
C THR A 383 -28.11 10.37 1.15
N GLU A 384 -27.22 11.35 0.92
CA GLU A 384 -27.56 12.78 0.93
C GLU A 384 -28.53 13.16 -0.21
N LEU A 385 -28.37 12.52 -1.37
CA LEU A 385 -29.29 12.69 -2.51
C LEU A 385 -30.61 11.92 -2.36
N GLY A 386 -30.77 11.14 -1.29
CA GLY A 386 -31.95 10.32 -1.03
C GLY A 386 -32.06 9.05 -1.88
N ASP A 387 -31.03 8.71 -2.66
CA ASP A 387 -30.96 7.46 -3.43
C ASP A 387 -30.49 6.31 -2.53
N ASN A 388 -31.44 5.77 -1.75
CA ASN A 388 -31.17 4.65 -0.86
C ASN A 388 -30.74 3.39 -1.63
N ALA A 389 -31.12 3.22 -2.90
CA ALA A 389 -30.77 2.03 -3.68
C ALA A 389 -29.28 2.03 -4.04
N ALA A 390 -28.79 3.15 -4.57
CA ALA A 390 -27.36 3.35 -4.83
C ALA A 390 -26.55 3.28 -3.53
N ALA A 391 -27.02 3.92 -2.46
CA ALA A 391 -26.35 3.89 -1.16
C ALA A 391 -26.19 2.46 -0.61
N LEU A 392 -27.22 1.61 -0.73
CA LEU A 392 -27.16 0.21 -0.31
C LEU A 392 -26.14 -0.61 -1.12
N GLU A 393 -26.03 -0.36 -2.43
CA GLU A 393 -25.04 -1.02 -3.28
C GLU A 393 -23.62 -0.68 -2.83
N ASP A 394 -23.33 0.61 -2.67
CA ASP A 394 -21.99 1.06 -2.30
C ASP A 394 -21.62 0.71 -0.86
N TYR A 395 -22.54 0.78 0.11
CA TYR A 395 -22.26 0.30 1.47
C TYR A 395 -21.97 -1.19 1.52
N ARG A 396 -22.61 -2.03 0.69
CA ARG A 396 -22.29 -3.46 0.60
C ARG A 396 -20.90 -3.69 -0.02
N ALA A 397 -20.53 -2.92 -1.04
CA ALA A 397 -19.20 -2.98 -1.62
C ALA A 397 -18.11 -2.54 -0.61
N ALA A 398 -18.34 -1.44 0.11
CA ALA A 398 -17.47 -0.99 1.19
C ALA A 398 -17.35 -2.02 2.32
N LEU A 399 -18.46 -2.68 2.69
CA LEU A 399 -18.45 -3.74 3.70
C LEU A 399 -17.58 -4.92 3.25
N SER A 400 -17.72 -5.35 1.98
CA SER A 400 -16.90 -6.45 1.44
C SER A 400 -15.41 -6.13 1.46
N GLU A 401 -15.01 -4.91 1.10
CA GLU A 401 -13.60 -4.50 1.19
C GLU A 401 -13.13 -4.39 2.65
N SER A 402 -13.99 -3.94 3.57
CA SER A 402 -13.69 -3.88 5.01
C SER A 402 -13.47 -5.27 5.62
N GLU A 403 -14.33 -6.23 5.28
CA GLU A 403 -14.20 -7.63 5.71
C GLU A 403 -12.91 -8.27 5.19
N ARG A 404 -12.47 -7.92 3.98
CA ARG A 404 -11.18 -8.38 3.43
C ARG A 404 -9.98 -7.77 4.14
N LEU A 405 -10.08 -6.51 4.57
CA LEU A 405 -9.01 -5.77 5.22
C LEU A 405 -8.80 -6.20 6.67
N TRP A 406 -9.89 -6.33 7.43
CA TRP A 406 -9.84 -6.45 8.89
C TRP A 406 -10.63 -7.63 9.44
N GLY A 407 -11.46 -8.28 8.62
CA GLY A 407 -12.38 -9.33 9.05
C GLY A 407 -13.76 -8.80 9.44
N ALA A 408 -14.72 -9.71 9.55
CA ALA A 408 -16.14 -9.39 9.76
C ALA A 408 -16.50 -8.94 11.19
N GLU A 409 -15.60 -9.14 12.16
CA GLU A 409 -15.81 -8.79 13.57
C GLU A 409 -14.97 -7.57 14.01
N ASP A 410 -14.13 -7.01 13.14
CA ASP A 410 -13.36 -5.81 13.44
C ASP A 410 -14.28 -4.59 13.55
N LEU A 411 -14.04 -3.74 14.54
CA LEU A 411 -14.87 -2.57 14.85
C LEU A 411 -14.98 -1.57 13.69
N ARG A 412 -13.96 -1.47 12.83
CA ARG A 412 -14.02 -0.63 11.62
C ARG A 412 -15.00 -1.21 10.61
N THR A 413 -15.01 -2.53 10.44
CA THR A 413 -16.01 -3.23 9.60
C THR A 413 -17.42 -3.06 10.18
N LEU A 414 -17.56 -3.12 11.50
CA LEU A 414 -18.85 -2.92 12.19
C LEU A 414 -19.40 -1.50 12.03
N THR A 415 -18.53 -0.50 11.88
CA THR A 415 -18.95 0.88 11.57
C THR A 415 -19.63 0.94 10.20
N VAL A 416 -19.04 0.30 9.18
CA VAL A 416 -19.66 0.20 7.84
C VAL A 416 -20.96 -0.60 7.89
N LEU A 417 -21.01 -1.66 8.69
CA LEU A 417 -22.23 -2.46 8.89
C LEU A 417 -23.36 -1.66 9.56
N ASN A 418 -23.02 -0.82 10.55
CA ASN A 418 -23.98 0.10 11.17
C ASN A 418 -24.56 1.07 10.13
N ASP A 419 -23.72 1.68 9.31
CA ASP A 419 -24.17 2.65 8.31
C ASP A 419 -25.03 2.00 7.23
N LEU A 420 -24.65 0.79 6.78
CA LEU A 420 -25.48 -0.04 5.91
C LEU A 420 -26.85 -0.30 6.55
N ALA A 421 -26.90 -0.61 7.84
CA ALA A 421 -28.16 -0.87 8.54
C ALA A 421 -29.03 0.40 8.65
N VAL A 422 -28.41 1.56 8.87
CA VAL A 422 -29.11 2.86 8.88
C VAL A 422 -29.75 3.13 7.52
N VAL A 423 -29.05 2.92 6.41
CA VAL A 423 -29.64 3.08 5.07
C VAL A 423 -30.69 2.02 4.77
N THR A 424 -30.46 0.77 5.18
CA THR A 424 -31.46 -0.31 5.09
C THR A 424 -32.77 0.09 5.78
N SER A 425 -32.67 0.73 6.95
CA SER A 425 -33.80 1.29 7.68
C SER A 425 -34.49 2.43 6.92
N ARG A 426 -33.73 3.35 6.31
CA ARG A 426 -34.27 4.44 5.47
C ARG A 426 -34.95 3.93 4.20
N ALA A 427 -34.50 2.80 3.67
CA ALA A 427 -35.09 2.11 2.52
C ALA A 427 -36.40 1.35 2.87
N GLY A 428 -36.86 1.38 4.13
CA GLY A 428 -38.08 0.70 4.58
C GLY A 428 -37.89 -0.76 4.98
N GLN A 429 -36.65 -1.29 4.93
CA GLN A 429 -36.34 -2.68 5.26
C GLN A 429 -36.02 -2.80 6.76
N HIS A 430 -36.98 -2.45 7.60
CA HIS A 430 -36.76 -2.23 9.04
C HIS A 430 -36.31 -3.50 9.78
N GLU A 431 -36.92 -4.65 9.52
CA GLU A 431 -36.57 -5.92 10.18
C GLU A 431 -35.13 -6.32 9.88
N GLN A 432 -34.69 -6.19 8.62
CA GLN A 432 -33.33 -6.47 8.22
C GLN A 432 -32.34 -5.49 8.88
N ALA A 433 -32.69 -4.20 8.93
CA ALA A 433 -31.86 -3.20 9.61
C ALA A 433 -31.70 -3.51 11.11
N ILE A 434 -32.76 -3.97 11.79
CA ILE A 434 -32.71 -4.38 13.20
C ILE A 434 -31.77 -5.58 13.39
N GLU A 435 -31.84 -6.60 12.52
CA GLU A 435 -30.93 -7.76 12.59
C GLU A 435 -29.46 -7.34 12.49
N LEU A 436 -29.15 -6.47 11.52
CA LEU A 436 -27.80 -5.94 11.33
C LEU A 436 -27.33 -5.13 12.55
N LEU A 437 -28.16 -4.22 13.07
CA LEU A 437 -27.82 -3.41 14.24
C LEU A 437 -27.67 -4.24 15.51
N GLN A 438 -28.48 -5.29 15.70
CA GLN A 438 -28.34 -6.20 16.84
C GLN A 438 -27.03 -6.99 16.79
N ARG A 439 -26.61 -7.39 15.58
CA ARG A 439 -25.29 -8.01 15.39
C ARG A 439 -24.16 -7.03 15.74
N VAL A 440 -24.24 -5.78 15.24
CA VAL A 440 -23.26 -4.73 15.57
C VAL A 440 -23.22 -4.47 17.08
N ALA A 441 -24.38 -4.37 17.74
CA ALA A 441 -24.47 -4.14 19.18
C ALA A 441 -23.80 -5.28 19.98
N THR A 442 -24.10 -6.53 19.64
CA THR A 442 -23.54 -7.72 20.30
C THR A 442 -22.01 -7.72 20.22
N LEU A 443 -21.45 -7.48 19.02
CA LEU A 443 -20.00 -7.50 18.82
C LEU A 443 -19.31 -6.29 19.46
N THR A 444 -19.94 -5.12 19.41
CA THR A 444 -19.42 -3.89 20.05
C THR A 444 -19.41 -4.02 21.58
N GLU A 445 -20.47 -4.60 22.16
CA GLU A 445 -20.53 -4.90 23.59
C GLU A 445 -19.45 -5.89 24.02
N ALA A 446 -19.21 -6.94 23.23
CA ALA A 446 -18.15 -7.90 23.48
C ALA A 446 -16.74 -7.25 23.44
N ALA A 447 -16.51 -6.30 22.53
CA ALA A 447 -15.21 -5.66 22.36
C ALA A 447 -14.92 -4.56 23.39
N TRP A 448 -15.90 -3.70 23.70
CA TRP A 448 -15.70 -2.47 24.49
C TRP A 448 -16.53 -2.40 25.78
N GLY A 449 -17.31 -3.43 26.09
CA GLY A 449 -18.17 -3.49 27.25
C GLY A 449 -19.52 -2.80 27.06
N SER A 450 -20.41 -3.04 28.02
CA SER A 450 -21.82 -2.63 28.00
C SER A 450 -22.07 -1.13 28.19
N ASP A 451 -21.05 -0.38 28.61
CA ASP A 451 -21.10 1.07 28.80
C ASP A 451 -20.34 1.81 27.69
N SER A 452 -20.10 1.22 26.51
CA SER A 452 -19.37 1.91 25.44
C SER A 452 -20.20 3.00 24.73
N ALA A 453 -19.58 4.15 24.40
CA ALA A 453 -20.26 5.20 23.64
C ALA A 453 -20.67 4.72 22.24
N GLY A 454 -19.84 3.88 21.60
CA GLY A 454 -20.19 3.24 20.33
C GLY A 454 -21.43 2.35 20.44
N LEU A 455 -21.58 1.60 21.53
CA LEU A 455 -22.80 0.81 21.78
C LEU A 455 -24.04 1.69 21.97
N ALA A 456 -23.91 2.84 22.62
CA ALA A 456 -25.00 3.80 22.77
C ALA A 456 -25.48 4.35 21.42
N THR A 457 -24.55 4.66 20.49
CA THR A 457 -24.88 5.05 19.12
C THR A 457 -25.68 3.97 18.40
N VAL A 458 -25.26 2.70 18.51
CA VAL A 458 -25.97 1.57 17.88
C VAL A 458 -27.37 1.41 18.49
N TYR A 459 -27.53 1.54 19.80
CA TYR A 459 -28.84 1.52 20.47
C TYR A 459 -29.74 2.67 20.00
N GLY A 460 -29.20 3.88 19.84
CA GLY A 460 -29.94 5.01 19.26
C GLY A 460 -30.44 4.70 17.83
N ASN A 461 -29.61 4.05 17.01
CA ASN A 461 -29.99 3.64 15.65
C ASN A 461 -31.05 2.52 15.64
N ILE A 462 -31.01 1.59 16.60
CA ILE A 462 -32.06 0.58 16.80
C ILE A 462 -33.37 1.27 17.17
N GLY A 463 -33.35 2.18 18.15
CA GLY A 463 -34.53 2.96 18.55
C GLY A 463 -35.13 3.75 17.39
N ALA A 464 -34.28 4.44 16.62
CA ALA A 464 -34.72 5.19 15.45
C ALA A 464 -35.31 4.30 14.35
N THR A 465 -34.81 3.07 14.20
CA THR A 465 -35.36 2.10 13.25
C THR A 465 -36.73 1.60 13.68
N TRP A 466 -36.92 1.32 14.97
CA TRP A 466 -38.25 0.99 15.52
C TRP A 466 -39.25 2.15 15.38
N MET A 467 -38.79 3.41 15.56
CA MET A 467 -39.63 4.57 15.29
C MET A 467 -40.07 4.64 13.83
N ARG A 468 -39.19 4.36 12.85
CA ARG A 468 -39.55 4.30 11.43
C ARG A 468 -40.51 3.16 11.11
N ALA A 469 -40.36 2.02 11.77
CA ALA A 469 -41.30 0.90 11.71
C ALA A 469 -42.63 1.17 12.44
N ASN A 470 -42.87 2.38 12.95
CA ASN A 470 -44.06 2.78 13.71
C ASN A 470 -44.29 1.90 14.96
N ARG A 471 -43.20 1.54 15.65
CA ARG A 471 -43.14 0.67 16.84
C ARG A 471 -42.51 1.44 18.02
N PRO A 472 -43.22 2.42 18.60
CA PRO A 472 -42.65 3.33 19.58
C PRO A 472 -42.41 2.70 20.97
N ASP A 473 -43.07 1.58 21.29
CA ASP A 473 -42.86 0.84 22.54
C ASP A 473 -41.46 0.21 22.56
N GLU A 474 -41.08 -0.44 21.46
CA GLU A 474 -39.75 -0.99 21.27
C GLU A 474 -38.69 0.12 21.21
N ALA A 475 -38.99 1.24 20.55
CA ALA A 475 -38.07 2.36 20.44
C ALA A 475 -37.70 2.98 21.80
N GLU A 476 -38.68 3.14 22.69
CA GLU A 476 -38.46 3.72 24.03
C GLU A 476 -37.39 2.94 24.80
N HIS A 477 -37.45 1.60 24.77
CA HIS A 477 -36.48 0.75 25.44
C HIS A 477 -35.05 1.09 25.02
N TRP A 478 -34.81 1.19 23.71
CA TRP A 478 -33.48 1.42 23.15
C TRP A 478 -32.98 2.85 23.35
N HIS A 479 -33.83 3.87 23.13
CA HIS A 479 -33.47 5.26 23.39
C HIS A 479 -33.16 5.50 24.87
N ARG A 480 -33.89 4.87 25.79
CA ARG A 480 -33.61 4.95 27.22
C ARG A 480 -32.23 4.37 27.57
N ARG A 481 -31.86 3.23 26.97
CA ARG A 481 -30.51 2.63 27.18
C ARG A 481 -29.42 3.53 26.61
N ALA A 482 -29.59 4.06 25.41
CA ALA A 482 -28.63 4.97 24.78
C ALA A 482 -28.44 6.25 25.62
N ALA A 483 -29.54 6.89 26.04
CA ALA A 483 -29.52 8.08 26.89
C ALA A 483 -28.75 7.85 28.20
N ASN A 484 -29.01 6.73 28.89
CA ASN A 484 -28.32 6.40 30.14
C ASN A 484 -26.80 6.25 29.97
N ILE A 485 -26.35 5.60 28.89
CA ILE A 485 -24.91 5.43 28.62
C ILE A 485 -24.26 6.77 28.28
N PHE A 486 -24.88 7.58 27.42
CA PHE A 486 -24.34 8.89 27.06
C PHE A 486 -24.30 9.85 28.25
N GLU A 487 -25.37 9.90 29.07
CA GLU A 487 -25.41 10.73 30.28
C GLU A 487 -24.29 10.33 31.24
N LYS A 488 -24.11 9.03 31.48
CA LYS A 488 -23.06 8.50 32.37
C LYS A 488 -21.64 8.85 31.88
N ARG A 489 -21.41 8.88 30.57
CA ARG A 489 -20.06 9.03 29.99
C ARG A 489 -19.68 10.43 29.56
N LEU A 490 -20.62 11.15 28.98
CA LEU A 490 -20.41 12.46 28.37
C LEU A 490 -21.08 13.57 29.18
N GLY A 491 -21.88 13.23 30.19
CA GLY A 491 -22.63 14.17 31.01
C GLY A 491 -23.95 14.59 30.37
N GLU A 492 -24.75 15.31 31.15
CA GLU A 492 -26.10 15.74 30.79
C GLU A 492 -26.11 16.80 29.68
N ALA A 493 -25.12 17.71 29.67
CA ALA A 493 -24.99 18.79 28.70
C ALA A 493 -24.39 18.35 27.34
N SER A 494 -24.16 17.05 27.14
CA SER A 494 -23.61 16.54 25.87
C SER A 494 -24.65 16.53 24.75
N LEU A 495 -24.22 16.90 23.54
CA LEU A 495 -24.99 16.79 22.30
C LEU A 495 -25.66 15.42 22.15
N HIS A 496 -24.92 14.33 22.43
CA HIS A 496 -25.41 12.96 22.27
C HIS A 496 -26.53 12.66 23.27
N THR A 497 -26.36 13.06 24.53
CA THR A 497 -27.37 12.92 25.59
C THR A 497 -28.65 13.67 25.23
N GLY A 498 -28.56 14.93 24.83
CA GLY A 498 -29.71 15.73 24.39
C GLY A 498 -30.43 15.14 23.17
N THR A 499 -29.70 14.47 22.28
CA THR A 499 -30.28 13.71 21.16
C THR A 499 -31.21 12.61 21.62
N GLU A 500 -30.70 11.76 22.51
CA GLU A 500 -31.44 10.59 22.96
C GLU A 500 -32.59 10.98 23.87
N TYR A 501 -32.48 12.07 24.65
CA TYR A 501 -33.62 12.63 25.38
C TYR A 501 -34.75 13.06 24.43
N ASN A 502 -34.43 13.79 23.36
CA ASN A 502 -35.44 14.17 22.36
C ASN A 502 -36.08 12.93 21.70
N ASN A 503 -35.28 11.92 21.36
CA ASN A 503 -35.78 10.71 20.71
C ASN A 503 -36.64 9.87 21.66
N LEU A 504 -36.23 9.74 22.93
CA LEU A 504 -37.01 9.10 23.99
C LEU A 504 -38.34 9.82 24.21
N ALA A 505 -38.32 11.15 24.29
CA ALA A 505 -39.52 11.97 24.41
C ALA A 505 -40.47 11.79 23.21
N ALA A 506 -39.91 11.73 21.99
CA ALA A 506 -40.68 11.49 20.79
C ALA A 506 -41.31 10.08 20.75
N ALA A 507 -40.62 9.06 21.28
CA ALA A 507 -41.18 7.72 21.44
C ALA A 507 -42.35 7.73 22.44
N LEU A 508 -42.18 8.37 23.60
CA LEU A 508 -43.25 8.53 24.60
C LEU A 508 -44.46 9.30 24.04
N GLU A 509 -44.24 10.38 23.29
CA GLU A 509 -45.30 11.13 22.60
C GLU A 509 -46.06 10.23 21.61
N ALA A 510 -45.35 9.43 20.83
CA ALA A 510 -45.94 8.51 19.88
C ALA A 510 -46.78 7.40 20.52
N GLN A 511 -46.52 7.06 21.79
CA GLN A 511 -47.34 6.14 22.60
C GLN A 511 -48.57 6.83 23.22
N GLY A 512 -48.76 8.13 23.00
CA GLY A 512 -49.82 8.92 23.64
C GLY A 512 -49.50 9.35 25.08
N ARG A 513 -48.26 9.14 25.55
CA ARG A 513 -47.79 9.50 26.90
C ARG A 513 -47.17 10.91 26.91
N ALA A 514 -47.90 11.89 26.39
CA ALA A 514 -47.41 13.25 26.20
C ALA A 514 -46.95 13.93 27.51
N THR A 515 -47.66 13.70 28.62
CA THR A 515 -47.27 14.24 29.94
C THR A 515 -45.90 13.73 30.39
N GLU A 516 -45.58 12.46 30.13
CA GLU A 516 -44.28 11.89 30.46
C GLU A 516 -43.18 12.34 29.50
N ALA A 517 -43.52 12.68 28.25
CA ALA A 517 -42.58 13.16 27.25
C ALA A 517 -42.06 14.58 27.55
N LEU A 518 -42.88 15.46 28.11
CA LEU A 518 -42.55 16.88 28.30
C LEU A 518 -41.26 17.11 29.12
N PRO A 519 -41.04 16.48 30.29
CA PRO A 519 -39.80 16.65 31.04
C PRO A 519 -38.55 16.22 30.26
N TRP A 520 -38.67 15.21 29.40
CA TRP A 520 -37.56 14.77 28.54
C TRP A 520 -37.29 15.75 27.41
N PHE A 521 -38.32 16.39 26.83
CA PHE A 521 -38.13 17.49 25.90
C PHE A 521 -37.44 18.69 26.55
N ASP A 522 -37.81 19.05 27.78
CA ASP A 522 -37.15 20.14 28.52
C ASP A 522 -35.66 19.84 28.74
N ARG A 523 -35.33 18.64 29.24
CA ARG A 523 -33.92 18.22 29.39
C ARG A 523 -33.17 18.17 28.05
N ALA A 524 -33.83 17.77 26.97
CA ALA A 524 -33.23 17.78 25.63
C ALA A 524 -32.93 19.21 25.16
N LEU A 525 -33.85 20.16 25.37
CA LEU A 525 -33.66 21.56 25.01
C LEU A 525 -32.53 22.19 25.81
N ASP A 526 -32.46 21.95 27.12
CA ASP A 526 -31.38 22.45 27.96
C ASP A 526 -30.02 21.93 27.51
N SER A 527 -29.92 20.62 27.27
CA SER A 527 -28.69 19.96 26.81
C SER A 527 -28.25 20.46 25.42
N LEU A 528 -29.17 20.46 24.44
CA LEU A 528 -28.86 20.88 23.07
C LEU A 528 -28.56 22.38 22.96
N SER A 529 -29.25 23.23 23.74
CA SER A 529 -28.99 24.67 23.72
C SER A 529 -27.64 25.02 24.33
N GLN A 530 -27.19 24.29 25.35
CA GLN A 530 -25.84 24.44 25.90
C GLN A 530 -24.76 23.95 24.94
N ALA A 531 -24.98 22.80 24.28
CA ALA A 531 -24.00 22.19 23.40
C ALA A 531 -23.85 22.90 22.05
N LEU A 532 -24.94 23.44 21.48
CA LEU A 532 -24.99 23.94 20.10
C LEU A 532 -25.42 25.41 19.97
N GLY A 533 -25.92 26.01 21.05
CA GLY A 533 -26.60 27.30 21.01
C GLY A 533 -28.10 27.20 20.73
N ALA A 534 -28.83 28.22 21.17
CA ALA A 534 -30.30 28.25 21.20
C ALA A 534 -30.99 28.37 19.83
N ASP A 535 -30.25 28.73 18.77
CA ASP A 535 -30.76 28.88 17.40
C ASP A 535 -30.36 27.69 16.49
N HIS A 536 -29.79 26.63 17.06
CA HIS A 536 -29.37 25.47 16.27
C HIS A 536 -30.57 24.65 15.76
N LEU A 537 -30.45 24.06 14.55
CA LEU A 537 -31.50 23.26 13.90
C LEU A 537 -32.12 22.22 14.84
N ARG A 538 -31.28 21.55 15.64
CA ARG A 538 -31.70 20.50 16.57
C ARG A 538 -32.59 21.02 17.70
N VAL A 539 -32.33 22.23 18.20
CA VAL A 539 -33.20 22.90 19.17
C VAL A 539 -34.55 23.22 18.52
N GLY A 540 -34.55 23.74 17.29
CA GLY A 540 -35.77 23.99 16.51
C GLY A 540 -36.64 22.74 16.32
N VAL A 541 -36.03 21.59 16.02
CA VAL A 541 -36.73 20.30 15.90
C VAL A 541 -37.30 19.83 17.24
N THR A 542 -36.54 19.97 18.34
CA THR A 542 -37.01 19.56 19.67
C THR A 542 -38.18 20.44 20.15
N LEU A 543 -38.13 21.76 19.91
CA LEU A 543 -39.26 22.66 20.17
C LEU A 543 -40.52 22.26 19.39
N HIS A 544 -40.36 21.89 18.11
CA HIS A 544 -41.46 21.38 17.30
C HIS A 544 -42.07 20.11 17.89
N ASN A 545 -41.23 19.15 18.30
CA ASN A 545 -41.69 17.90 18.91
C ASN A 545 -42.39 18.13 20.26
N GLN A 546 -41.88 19.04 21.07
CA GLN A 546 -42.52 19.44 22.32
C GLN A 546 -43.88 20.10 22.06
N ALA A 547 -44.00 20.94 21.03
CA ALA A 547 -45.27 21.54 20.64
C ALA A 547 -46.32 20.48 20.25
N LYS A 548 -45.92 19.40 19.56
CA LYS A 548 -46.83 18.27 19.30
C LYS A 548 -47.35 17.65 20.58
N ALA A 549 -46.49 17.42 21.57
CA ALA A 549 -46.89 16.87 22.87
C ALA A 549 -47.86 17.81 23.60
N ARG A 550 -47.62 19.12 23.58
CA ARG A 550 -48.54 20.14 24.13
C ARG A 550 -49.90 20.13 23.43
N LEU A 551 -49.94 20.01 22.10
CA LEU A 551 -51.21 19.88 21.34
C LEU A 551 -51.97 18.59 21.67
N ALA A 552 -51.27 17.50 21.98
CA ALA A 552 -51.91 16.25 22.42
C ALA A 552 -52.60 16.40 23.79
N LEU A 553 -52.08 17.28 24.64
CA LEU A 553 -52.68 17.64 25.93
C LEU A 553 -53.74 18.74 25.84
N GLY A 554 -53.94 19.34 24.66
CA GLY A 554 -54.86 20.47 24.46
C GLY A 554 -54.32 21.82 24.94
N GLU A 555 -53.01 21.91 25.22
CA GLU A 555 -52.34 23.13 25.70
C GLU A 555 -51.93 24.01 24.50
N VAL A 556 -52.92 24.51 23.77
CA VAL A 556 -52.72 25.13 22.44
C VAL A 556 -51.86 26.39 22.50
N ASP A 557 -52.06 27.27 23.49
CA ASP A 557 -51.31 28.53 23.62
C ASP A 557 -49.80 28.28 23.80
N GLN A 558 -49.44 27.28 24.60
CA GLN A 558 -48.04 26.89 24.81
C GLN A 558 -47.44 26.28 23.54
N ALA A 559 -48.22 25.42 22.85
CA ALA A 559 -47.79 24.85 21.58
C ALA A 559 -47.57 25.92 20.50
N GLU A 560 -48.42 26.95 20.43
CA GLU A 560 -48.25 28.05 19.49
C GLU A 560 -46.98 28.85 19.74
N ALA A 561 -46.65 29.13 21.01
CA ALA A 561 -45.40 29.80 21.38
C ALA A 561 -44.17 28.98 20.98
N LEU A 562 -44.19 27.67 21.26
CA LEU A 562 -43.13 26.75 20.86
C LEU A 562 -42.98 26.64 19.33
N LEU A 563 -44.10 26.56 18.61
CA LEU A 563 -44.10 26.54 17.14
C LEU A 563 -43.56 27.84 16.55
N ALA A 564 -43.90 29.01 17.11
CA ALA A 564 -43.37 30.28 16.65
C ALA A 564 -41.84 30.31 16.77
N ARG A 565 -41.30 29.98 17.95
CA ARG A 565 -39.85 29.92 18.16
C ARG A 565 -39.16 28.86 17.28
N SER A 566 -39.77 27.69 17.15
CA SER A 566 -39.30 26.63 16.26
C SER A 566 -39.28 27.11 14.79
N GLY A 567 -40.31 27.81 14.34
CA GLY A 567 -40.42 28.31 12.98
C GLY A 567 -39.38 29.36 12.62
N ASP A 568 -39.07 30.25 13.57
CA ASP A 568 -38.01 31.26 13.42
C ASP A 568 -36.62 30.62 13.20
N ILE A 569 -36.38 29.45 13.79
CA ILE A 569 -35.16 28.67 13.63
C ILE A 569 -35.20 27.83 12.34
N LEU A 570 -36.27 27.04 12.16
CA LEU A 570 -36.32 26.01 11.13
C LEU A 570 -36.48 26.57 9.72
N ARG A 571 -37.31 27.60 9.54
CA ARG A 571 -37.63 28.16 8.21
C ARG A 571 -36.39 28.63 7.44
N PRO A 572 -35.49 29.48 8.00
CA PRO A 572 -34.33 29.96 7.25
C PRO A 572 -33.30 28.86 6.98
N ILE A 573 -33.23 27.81 7.81
CA ILE A 573 -32.26 26.72 7.66
C ILE A 573 -32.72 25.69 6.63
N LEU A 574 -33.98 25.27 6.70
CA LEU A 574 -34.50 24.16 5.90
C LEU A 574 -35.05 24.62 4.55
N GLY A 575 -35.58 25.85 4.47
CA GLY A 575 -36.32 26.31 3.30
C GLY A 575 -37.73 25.71 3.19
N GLU A 576 -38.55 26.30 2.33
CA GLU A 576 -40.00 26.02 2.22
C GLU A 576 -40.31 24.63 1.66
N ASP A 577 -39.42 24.03 0.88
CA ASP A 577 -39.68 22.73 0.23
C ASP A 577 -39.22 21.52 1.06
N HIS A 578 -38.44 21.74 2.12
CA HIS A 578 -37.82 20.66 2.86
C HIS A 578 -38.86 19.82 3.64
N PRO A 579 -38.81 18.47 3.62
CA PRO A 579 -39.82 17.61 4.23
C PRO A 579 -40.12 17.92 5.70
N ARG A 580 -39.08 18.19 6.51
CA ARG A 580 -39.26 18.59 7.93
C ARG A 580 -40.00 19.92 8.10
N TRP A 581 -39.86 20.86 7.18
CA TRP A 581 -40.62 22.10 7.20
C TRP A 581 -42.10 21.82 6.89
N GLN A 582 -42.39 20.94 5.95
CA GLN A 582 -43.78 20.52 5.67
C GLN A 582 -44.43 19.85 6.89
N VAL A 583 -43.71 18.98 7.60
CA VAL A 583 -44.19 18.38 8.86
C VAL A 583 -44.41 19.43 9.95
N TRP A 584 -43.56 20.47 10.00
CA TRP A 584 -43.78 21.63 10.85
C TRP A 584 -45.10 22.35 10.51
N ARG A 585 -45.37 22.61 9.22
CA ARG A 585 -46.60 23.26 8.76
C ARG A 585 -47.84 22.44 9.09
N VAL A 586 -47.78 21.10 9.00
CA VAL A 586 -48.89 20.21 9.42
C VAL A 586 -49.20 20.38 10.91
N THR A 587 -48.17 20.48 11.76
CA THR A 587 -48.36 20.69 13.20
C THR A 587 -48.87 22.09 13.51
N ARG A 588 -48.44 23.11 12.75
CA ARG A 588 -49.02 24.46 12.83
C ARG A 588 -50.49 24.47 12.46
N ALA A 589 -50.88 23.78 11.39
CA ALA A 589 -52.28 23.64 10.99
C ALA A 589 -53.11 22.90 12.06
N GLN A 590 -52.54 21.91 12.76
CA GLN A 590 -53.20 21.27 13.91
C GLN A 590 -53.47 22.28 15.04
N ALA A 591 -52.49 23.15 15.36
CA ALA A 591 -52.68 24.20 16.35
C ALA A 591 -53.77 25.18 15.91
N ASP A 592 -53.77 25.60 14.63
CA ASP A 592 -54.81 26.46 14.06
C ASP A 592 -56.21 25.83 14.17
N LEU A 593 -56.36 24.51 13.91
CA LEU A 593 -57.63 23.80 14.12
C LEU A 593 -58.09 23.81 15.57
N GLN A 594 -57.18 23.52 16.51
CA GLN A 594 -57.50 23.49 17.94
C GLN A 594 -57.85 24.88 18.49
N SER A 595 -57.27 25.95 17.91
CA SER A 595 -57.57 27.35 18.20
C SER A 595 -58.80 27.90 17.45
N GLY A 596 -59.49 27.08 16.65
CA GLY A 596 -60.69 27.49 15.91
C GLY A 596 -60.44 28.26 14.60
N ARG A 597 -59.19 28.39 14.16
CA ARG A 597 -58.80 28.99 12.86
C ARG A 597 -58.95 27.97 11.72
N VAL A 598 -60.15 27.42 11.59
CA VAL A 598 -60.46 26.27 10.71
C VAL A 598 -60.14 26.57 9.25
N ALA A 599 -60.54 27.74 8.72
CA ALA A 599 -60.31 28.09 7.33
C ALA A 599 -58.81 28.16 6.97
N THR A 600 -57.97 28.67 7.88
CA THR A 600 -56.52 28.72 7.69
C THR A 600 -55.92 27.32 7.64
N ALA A 601 -56.29 26.47 8.60
CA ALA A 601 -55.80 25.11 8.64
C ALA A 601 -56.26 24.27 7.43
N LEU A 602 -57.52 24.42 7.00
CA LEU A 602 -58.08 23.75 5.83
C LEU A 602 -57.31 24.11 4.55
N ALA A 603 -57.01 25.40 4.35
CA ALA A 603 -56.24 25.86 3.20
C ALA A 603 -54.83 25.24 3.20
N VAL A 604 -54.13 25.30 4.34
CA VAL A 604 -52.78 24.76 4.48
C VAL A 604 -52.75 23.24 4.25
N LEU A 605 -53.66 22.48 4.88
CA LEU A 605 -53.68 21.02 4.76
C LEU A 605 -54.08 20.56 3.36
N SER A 606 -54.98 21.27 2.68
CA SER A 606 -55.37 20.96 1.29
C SER A 606 -54.21 21.17 0.31
N GLU A 607 -53.39 22.20 0.54
CA GLU A 607 -52.17 22.45 -0.23
C GLU A 607 -51.09 21.40 0.03
N LEU A 608 -50.87 21.05 1.31
CA LEU A 608 -49.75 20.21 1.74
C LEU A 608 -49.91 18.73 1.43
N LEU A 609 -51.13 18.21 1.59
CA LEU A 609 -51.35 16.75 1.55
C LEU A 609 -50.89 16.12 0.23
N PRO A 610 -51.22 16.66 -0.97
CA PRO A 610 -50.74 16.08 -2.22
C PRO A 610 -49.21 16.03 -2.33
N ALA A 611 -48.52 17.08 -1.87
CA ALA A 611 -47.06 17.15 -1.89
C ALA A 611 -46.42 16.13 -0.92
N LEU A 612 -46.99 15.97 0.27
CA LEU A 612 -46.55 14.97 1.25
C LEU A 612 -46.77 13.55 0.74
N GLU A 613 -47.93 13.26 0.14
CA GLU A 613 -48.23 11.94 -0.41
C GLU A 613 -47.33 11.60 -1.61
N GLN A 614 -46.99 12.58 -2.44
CA GLN A 614 -46.04 12.40 -3.54
C GLN A 614 -44.62 12.17 -3.05
N SER A 615 -44.18 12.90 -2.02
CA SER A 615 -42.80 12.85 -1.52
C SER A 615 -42.53 11.66 -0.60
N LEU A 616 -43.42 11.42 0.36
CA LEU A 616 -43.24 10.41 1.41
C LEU A 616 -43.98 9.12 1.07
N GLY A 617 -45.06 9.22 0.30
CA GLY A 617 -46.02 8.13 0.07
C GLY A 617 -47.29 8.31 0.91
N PRO A 618 -48.43 7.77 0.44
CA PRO A 618 -49.73 7.97 1.09
C PRO A 618 -49.84 7.25 2.44
N GLU A 619 -49.14 6.12 2.62
CA GLU A 619 -49.21 5.31 3.83
C GLU A 619 -48.24 5.78 4.94
N GLN A 620 -47.41 6.79 4.68
CA GLN A 620 -46.49 7.30 5.70
C GLN A 620 -47.22 8.01 6.83
N ARG A 621 -46.66 7.91 8.05
CA ARG A 621 -47.27 8.45 9.28
C ARG A 621 -47.64 9.93 9.18
N ASP A 622 -46.78 10.75 8.58
CA ASP A 622 -47.03 12.19 8.44
C ASP A 622 -48.09 12.50 7.38
N SER A 623 -48.14 11.75 6.27
CA SER A 623 -49.20 11.83 5.26
C SER A 623 -50.57 11.46 5.85
N GLN A 624 -50.63 10.35 6.59
CA GLN A 624 -51.84 9.91 7.29
C GLN A 624 -52.29 10.90 8.37
N ARG A 625 -51.33 11.53 9.08
CA ARG A 625 -51.63 12.60 10.04
C ARG A 625 -52.21 13.84 9.34
N ALA A 626 -51.59 14.31 8.26
CA ALA A 626 -52.11 15.43 7.49
C ALA A 626 -53.52 15.14 6.94
N ARG A 627 -53.76 13.93 6.42
CA ARG A 627 -55.06 13.48 5.93
C ARG A 627 -56.14 13.46 7.01
N ARG A 628 -55.82 12.97 8.22
CA ARG A 628 -56.73 13.03 9.39
C ARG A 628 -57.10 14.46 9.76
N LEU A 629 -56.10 15.34 9.81
CA LEU A 629 -56.32 16.75 10.15
C LEU A 629 -57.14 17.45 9.07
N LEU A 630 -56.94 17.11 7.79
CA LEU A 630 -57.74 17.63 6.68
C LEU A 630 -59.20 17.20 6.81
N ALA A 631 -59.46 15.92 7.07
CA ALA A 631 -60.82 15.42 7.27
C ALA A 631 -61.51 16.15 8.44
N TRP A 632 -60.79 16.40 9.54
CA TRP A 632 -61.31 17.20 10.65
C TRP A 632 -61.58 18.65 10.24
N ALA A 633 -60.65 19.30 9.53
CA ALA A 633 -60.81 20.66 9.06
C ALA A 633 -62.06 20.83 8.17
N GLN A 634 -62.27 19.92 7.22
CA GLN A 634 -63.44 19.89 6.34
C GLN A 634 -64.74 19.75 7.15
N ALA A 635 -64.79 18.81 8.10
CA ALA A 635 -65.97 18.64 8.96
C ALA A 635 -66.26 19.90 9.78
N ALA A 636 -65.23 20.53 10.35
CA ALA A 636 -65.38 21.75 11.15
C ALA A 636 -65.80 22.97 10.30
N GLN A 637 -65.49 22.97 9.00
CA GLN A 637 -65.93 23.98 8.04
C GLN A 637 -67.36 23.72 7.52
N GLY A 638 -67.95 22.55 7.81
CA GLY A 638 -69.27 22.13 7.32
C GLY A 638 -69.23 21.33 6.01
N GLU A 639 -68.05 20.97 5.51
CA GLU A 639 -67.83 20.19 4.28
C GLU A 639 -67.90 18.68 4.55
N CYS A 640 -69.01 18.23 5.14
CA CYS A 640 -69.14 16.88 5.70
C CYS A 640 -69.03 15.74 4.69
N GLU A 641 -69.48 15.94 3.45
CA GLU A 641 -69.32 14.95 2.39
C GLU A 641 -67.85 14.76 2.01
N GLN A 642 -67.11 15.86 1.84
CA GLN A 642 -65.69 15.82 1.54
C GLN A 642 -64.89 15.20 2.68
N SER A 643 -65.21 15.57 3.92
CA SER A 643 -64.62 14.98 5.12
C SER A 643 -64.75 13.45 5.13
N ARG A 644 -65.95 12.92 4.84
CA ARG A 644 -66.20 11.47 4.77
C ARG A 644 -65.39 10.79 3.65
N LEU A 645 -65.24 11.44 2.49
CA LEU A 645 -64.40 10.92 1.40
C LEU A 645 -62.92 10.86 1.79
N THR A 646 -62.39 11.94 2.37
CA THR A 646 -61.00 11.99 2.85
C THR A 646 -60.76 10.97 3.96
N LEU A 647 -61.74 10.76 4.83
CA LEU A 647 -61.69 9.79 5.92
C LEU A 647 -61.78 8.32 5.44
N ALA A 648 -62.43 8.06 4.31
CA ALA A 648 -62.46 6.72 3.69
C ALA A 648 -61.07 6.26 3.24
N LEU A 649 -60.18 7.20 2.90
CA LEU A 649 -58.79 6.93 2.48
C LEU A 649 -57.84 6.66 3.65
N LEU A 650 -58.28 6.77 4.91
CA LEU A 650 -57.46 6.44 6.09
C LEU A 650 -57.51 4.95 6.42
N GLY A 651 -56.42 4.43 6.96
CA GLY A 651 -56.41 3.12 7.61
C GLY A 651 -57.30 3.08 8.88
N ASP A 652 -57.71 1.89 9.31
CA ASP A 652 -58.74 1.72 10.37
C ASP A 652 -58.36 2.34 11.73
N ALA A 653 -57.08 2.35 12.10
CA ALA A 653 -56.62 2.98 13.34
C ALA A 653 -56.73 4.51 13.26
N ASP A 654 -56.23 5.10 12.16
CA ASP A 654 -56.24 6.54 11.93
C ASP A 654 -57.67 7.07 11.74
N ARG A 655 -58.51 6.33 11.02
CA ARG A 655 -59.93 6.62 10.87
C ARG A 655 -60.62 6.73 12.24
N ARG A 656 -60.47 5.70 13.08
CA ARG A 656 -61.07 5.65 14.43
C ARG A 656 -60.62 6.81 15.32
N SER A 657 -59.36 7.27 15.18
CA SER A 657 -58.83 8.36 16.00
C SER A 657 -59.54 9.71 15.80
N VAL A 658 -60.19 9.92 14.65
CA VAL A 658 -60.85 11.20 14.31
C VAL A 658 -62.35 11.06 14.04
N GLN A 659 -62.84 9.85 13.78
CA GLN A 659 -64.24 9.55 13.44
C GLN A 659 -65.24 10.17 14.41
N THR A 660 -65.09 9.91 15.72
CA THR A 660 -66.03 10.40 16.73
C THR A 660 -66.15 11.92 16.74
N ARG A 661 -65.04 12.62 16.45
CA ARG A 661 -65.02 14.08 16.39
C ARG A 661 -65.70 14.60 15.12
N ILE A 662 -65.53 13.91 13.99
CA ILE A 662 -66.21 14.26 12.73
C ILE A 662 -67.71 14.00 12.83
N ASP A 663 -68.13 12.86 13.38
CA ASP A 663 -69.55 12.51 13.56
C ASP A 663 -70.28 13.56 14.43
N ALA A 664 -69.60 14.07 15.46
CA ALA A 664 -70.13 15.13 16.32
C ALA A 664 -70.34 16.47 15.59
N LEU A 665 -69.51 16.78 14.59
CA LEU A 665 -69.59 18.03 13.83
C LEU A 665 -70.60 17.94 12.68
N CYS A 666 -70.69 16.79 12.03
CA CYS A 666 -71.44 16.63 10.78
C CYS A 666 -72.86 16.07 10.96
N GLY A 667 -73.18 15.56 12.14
CA GLY A 667 -74.41 14.79 12.36
C GLY A 667 -74.32 13.42 11.66
N SER A 668 -74.82 12.39 12.33
CA SER A 668 -74.83 11.00 11.84
C SER A 668 -75.53 10.87 10.49
#